data_AF-A0A8C4V7F1-F1
#
_entry.id   AF-A0A8C4V7F1-F1
#
_cell.length_a   1.000
_cell.length_b   1.000
_cell.length_c   1.000
_cell.angle_alpha   90.00
_cell.angle_beta   90.00
_cell.angle_gamma   90.00
#
_symmetry.space_group_name_H-M   'P 1'
#
loop_
_entity.id
_entity.type
_entity.pdbx_description
1 polymer ?
#
loop_
_entity_poly.entity_id
_entity_poly.type
_entity_poly.pdbx_seq_one_letter_code
_entity_poly.pdbx_strand_id
1 'polypeptide(L)'
;MFFHFLINVLPVSVPAASLYPFGMEGRDQECIQRTVDFNSPLFKPEIGFPFGKSLHDALYFTDNGLIIFPPTDNYVPSNPNPPPQGFSGQESLPMVAAFWDDADFSQGVGTTWYQEYSTLSSTKDPLVHDVEAKIEKYLKTSYAAKWTLKVTWEKAPAYPSQQDDSQTSTYQAVLTTDGNRSFALLLYQDGGMRWDYSKLAAGNVLIGFSSGDGYAQNNELTQKPPAVKYRPDQYSNVRGLWIYRLDSRSRVNYRLRCLAWLEAEPAPGAWNSQLPPCPCSQPQAELDPRYRQSRGMLRTASPSPAGAGVRCLYQDGSLLEGWQERAWSLELEAFDWCCRRVGKPQFCTRFAEKRPRVGCEGYVPPAPAVAFGDPHITTLDGLTYTFNGLGDFVLLLASDAVTSFMLHGRTAQTGAAQATNFVAFAAKYISATTTTVEWTLGSQGDIQVLLNDETIQFSYSQGEQEVYYSPGVLLVNTSSITAVFDGAIAVSISANSGILSVVCSLPDRYRNSTKGLLGVWDHDPADDFQMPNGTSIPVNSSEEEIYSYGMTWKPFGLLTPMDPPVLNFTPIFLSWLRQENESQYQLAASQCHSSKECIYDSLRTQSLGVPGPCSKQPAVCWAALSSGAFPPVITGDPSLTAFRTDRVRRQYRAMGVGARFVPHLSPELNISESGTLTWEPRGMAPLTINLEAVGSNNLSALLQLRFTLCSCSRSQECDYSNTVTLGGSSLQVASCRCEGGYSGPFCQDPPDPCAQGCFPGVGCDSHAGCGPCPAGLTGDGRHCCGSTCGSHFCPKGYCNNGGRCHLHPISCTPTCTCPPAFTDQRCLVAGGDFQPLPSTGRCLVPSGDSDGFTFMVVSEFAYDSRSTIIQFLNEELPGAITAAFNSRRRRREVGAHLLFQRLHQDNITDLVKLTVAELRYYFPCGLYGYKGYQLHYTGTIGFICISPCKTGYCQHGGQCQHLPEGPTCSCFPFSIFSPAGARCERLAISLAAFLGILLGALALLCLLLSTACLALCLCRRHRRQHRG
;
A
#
# COMPACT_ATOMS: atom_id res chain seq x y z
N MET A 1 -25.11 -60.78 -15.92
CA MET A 1 -25.48 -61.04 -17.33
C MET A 1 -24.91 -59.95 -18.20
N PHE A 2 -24.22 -60.27 -19.30
CA PHE A 2 -23.20 -59.41 -19.91
C PHE A 2 -23.62 -58.82 -21.27
N PHE A 3 -23.40 -57.51 -21.48
CA PHE A 3 -23.49 -56.80 -22.78
C PHE A 3 -22.11 -56.20 -23.17
N HIS A 4 -21.88 -55.83 -24.44
CA HIS A 4 -20.63 -55.25 -24.97
C HIS A 4 -20.84 -54.01 -25.86
N PHE A 5 -19.96 -53.00 -25.74
CA PHE A 5 -19.82 -51.87 -26.69
C PHE A 5 -18.35 -51.45 -26.89
N LEU A 6 -18.04 -50.82 -28.03
CA LEU A 6 -16.69 -50.39 -28.45
C LEU A 6 -16.70 -48.98 -29.09
N ILE A 7 -15.95 -48.00 -28.52
CA ILE A 7 -15.68 -46.67 -29.13
C ILE A 7 -14.31 -46.13 -28.67
N ASN A 8 -13.54 -45.51 -29.58
CA ASN A 8 -12.12 -45.11 -29.38
C ASN A 8 -11.89 -43.59 -29.35
N VAL A 9 -11.14 -43.06 -28.35
CA VAL A 9 -10.20 -41.92 -28.53
C VAL A 9 -9.09 -41.69 -27.45
N LEU A 10 -7.99 -40.98 -27.80
CA LEU A 10 -6.78 -40.63 -27.00
C LEU A 10 -6.68 -39.13 -26.55
N PRO A 11 -6.09 -38.78 -25.38
CA PRO A 11 -5.76 -37.39 -24.98
C PRO A 11 -4.25 -37.03 -25.06
N VAL A 12 -3.95 -35.73 -25.18
CA VAL A 12 -2.60 -35.13 -25.14
C VAL A 12 -2.31 -34.60 -23.72
N SER A 13 -1.09 -34.82 -23.20
CA SER A 13 -0.66 -34.41 -21.85
C SER A 13 -0.31 -32.92 -21.74
N VAL A 14 -0.87 -32.22 -20.74
CA VAL A 14 -0.54 -30.83 -20.40
C VAL A 14 0.62 -30.78 -19.38
N PRO A 15 1.67 -29.97 -19.59
CA PRO A 15 2.84 -29.91 -18.69
C PRO A 15 2.49 -29.29 -17.33
N ALA A 16 3.13 -29.78 -16.26
CA ALA A 16 3.04 -29.22 -14.90
C ALA A 16 4.09 -28.15 -14.65
N ALA A 17 3.75 -27.16 -13.82
CA ALA A 17 4.70 -26.17 -13.33
C ALA A 17 5.56 -26.76 -12.22
N SER A 18 6.87 -26.54 -12.30
CA SER A 18 7.79 -26.83 -11.20
C SER A 18 7.79 -25.70 -10.19
N LEU A 19 7.94 -26.05 -8.91
CA LEU A 19 8.24 -25.08 -7.85
C LEU A 19 9.64 -24.48 -8.08
N TYR A 20 9.84 -23.24 -7.62
CA TYR A 20 11.16 -22.65 -7.54
C TYR A 20 12.00 -23.39 -6.48
N PRO A 21 13.34 -23.48 -6.65
CA PRO A 21 14.21 -24.02 -5.61
C PRO A 21 13.95 -23.35 -4.25
N PHE A 22 13.92 -24.11 -3.16
CA PHE A 22 13.61 -23.61 -1.83
C PHE A 22 14.43 -24.30 -0.74
N GLY A 23 14.33 -23.82 0.49
CA GLY A 23 15.15 -24.30 1.61
C GLY A 23 16.57 -23.75 1.57
N MET A 24 17.49 -24.37 2.33
CA MET A 24 18.88 -23.93 2.40
C MET A 24 19.58 -23.96 1.03
N GLU A 25 19.27 -24.95 0.19
CA GLU A 25 19.81 -25.02 -1.18
C GLU A 25 19.29 -23.88 -2.07
N GLY A 26 18.04 -23.45 -1.84
CA GLY A 26 17.43 -22.29 -2.49
C GLY A 26 17.86 -20.94 -1.89
N ARG A 27 18.73 -20.94 -0.86
CA ARG A 27 19.14 -19.76 -0.06
C ARG A 27 17.96 -19.05 0.62
N ASP A 28 16.91 -19.80 0.95
CA ASP A 28 15.78 -19.27 1.68
C ASP A 28 16.07 -19.18 3.19
N GLN A 29 15.38 -18.26 3.85
CA GLN A 29 15.35 -18.15 5.30
C GLN A 29 14.25 -19.05 5.86
N GLU A 30 14.57 -19.77 6.94
CA GLU A 30 13.60 -20.56 7.69
C GLU A 30 12.71 -19.64 8.52
N CYS A 31 11.40 -19.87 8.49
CA CYS A 31 10.42 -19.16 9.31
C CYS A 31 9.48 -20.18 9.91
N ILE A 32 9.77 -20.71 11.09
CA ILE A 32 8.96 -21.75 11.72
C ILE A 32 8.87 -21.52 13.23
N GLN A 33 7.67 -21.65 13.80
CA GLN A 33 7.49 -21.78 15.24
C GLN A 33 6.74 -23.09 15.50
N ARG A 34 7.23 -23.92 16.42
CA ARG A 34 6.62 -25.22 16.72
C ARG A 34 5.42 -25.04 17.66
N THR A 35 4.42 -24.29 17.18
CA THR A 35 3.17 -23.93 17.85
C THR A 35 2.00 -24.14 16.90
N VAL A 36 0.78 -24.21 17.45
CA VAL A 36 -0.47 -24.18 16.67
C VAL A 36 -0.70 -22.71 16.31
N ASP A 37 -0.62 -22.38 15.02
CA ASP A 37 -0.50 -21.04 14.44
C ASP A 37 0.81 -20.29 14.71
N PHE A 38 1.36 -19.68 13.66
CA PHE A 38 2.40 -18.65 13.76
C PHE A 38 2.47 -17.78 12.50
N ASN A 39 3.07 -16.59 12.67
CA ASN A 39 3.20 -15.59 11.61
C ASN A 39 4.67 -15.30 11.31
N SER A 40 4.95 -14.92 10.07
CA SER A 40 6.24 -14.38 9.68
C SER A 40 6.47 -12.99 10.28
N PRO A 41 7.73 -12.49 10.28
CA PRO A 41 7.99 -11.07 10.44
C PRO A 41 7.26 -10.24 9.36
N LEU A 42 7.11 -8.94 9.62
CA LEU A 42 6.58 -7.99 8.64
C LEU A 42 7.61 -7.65 7.57
N PHE A 43 7.23 -7.78 6.31
CA PHE A 43 7.98 -7.30 5.15
C PHE A 43 7.51 -5.89 4.80
N LYS A 44 8.45 -4.94 4.68
CA LYS A 44 8.17 -3.51 4.46
C LYS A 44 8.85 -3.00 3.18
N PRO A 45 8.29 -3.27 1.99
CA PRO A 45 8.86 -2.78 0.74
C PRO A 45 8.94 -1.24 0.75
N GLU A 46 10.12 -0.65 0.51
CA GLU A 46 10.29 0.81 0.55
C GLU A 46 9.37 1.55 -0.44
N ILE A 47 9.13 0.93 -1.60
CA ILE A 47 8.20 1.43 -2.62
C ILE A 47 6.73 1.23 -2.26
N GLY A 48 6.42 0.50 -1.19
CA GLY A 48 5.09 -0.02 -0.87
C GLY A 48 4.61 -1.10 -1.84
N PHE A 49 3.55 -1.80 -1.47
CA PHE A 49 2.95 -2.84 -2.30
C PHE A 49 1.55 -2.42 -2.79
N PRO A 50 1.34 -2.23 -4.10
CA PRO A 50 0.01 -1.93 -4.63
C PRO A 50 -0.92 -3.14 -4.43
N PHE A 51 -2.09 -2.95 -3.84
CA PHE A 51 -3.11 -4.01 -3.76
C PHE A 51 -4.50 -3.38 -3.74
N GLY A 52 -5.36 -3.80 -4.68
CA GLY A 52 -6.63 -3.13 -4.94
C GLY A 52 -6.41 -1.66 -5.32
N LYS A 53 -7.08 -0.75 -4.59
CA LYS A 53 -7.02 0.71 -4.74
C LYS A 53 -6.09 1.36 -3.71
N SER A 54 -5.31 0.59 -2.95
CA SER A 54 -4.41 1.11 -1.92
C SER A 54 -2.95 0.73 -2.16
N LEU A 55 -2.04 1.50 -1.55
CA LEU A 55 -0.62 1.18 -1.48
C LEU A 55 -0.34 0.80 -0.03
N HIS A 56 0.06 -0.44 0.21
CA HIS A 56 0.27 -0.97 1.55
C HIS A 56 1.74 -0.88 1.95
N ASP A 57 1.98 -0.60 3.23
CA ASP A 57 3.32 -0.39 3.77
C ASP A 57 4.00 -1.67 4.25
N ALA A 58 3.19 -2.67 4.61
CA ALA A 58 3.67 -3.92 5.15
C ALA A 58 2.79 -5.09 4.70
N LEU A 59 3.35 -6.29 4.79
CA LEU A 59 2.65 -7.56 4.67
C LEU A 59 3.39 -8.64 5.46
N TYR A 60 2.70 -9.73 5.79
CA TYR A 60 3.28 -10.93 6.38
C TYR A 60 2.54 -12.16 5.87
N PHE A 61 3.11 -13.34 6.09
CA PHE A 61 2.43 -14.60 5.80
C PHE A 61 2.23 -15.42 7.07
N THR A 62 1.22 -16.28 7.03
CA THR A 62 0.87 -17.20 8.11
C THR A 62 1.22 -18.63 7.70
N ASP A 63 1.36 -19.50 8.68
CA ASP A 63 1.55 -20.94 8.47
C ASP A 63 0.35 -21.60 7.75
N ASN A 64 -0.85 -21.04 7.92
CA ASN A 64 -2.09 -21.43 7.27
C ASN A 64 -2.20 -21.09 5.76
N GLY A 65 -1.11 -20.76 5.08
CA GLY A 65 -1.13 -20.51 3.64
C GLY A 65 -1.75 -19.16 3.23
N LEU A 66 -1.78 -18.18 4.13
CA LEU A 66 -2.37 -16.85 3.92
C LEU A 66 -1.30 -15.74 3.96
N ILE A 67 -1.43 -14.73 3.11
CA ILE A 67 -0.58 -13.53 3.12
C ILE A 67 -1.48 -12.33 3.39
N ILE A 68 -1.21 -11.56 4.45
CA ILE A 68 -2.08 -10.49 4.96
C ILE A 68 -1.36 -9.15 4.88
N PHE A 69 -2.10 -8.10 4.51
CA PHE A 69 -1.66 -6.71 4.51
C PHE A 69 -2.29 -5.98 5.71
N PRO A 70 -1.57 -5.85 6.83
CA PRO A 70 -2.17 -5.31 8.03
C PRO A 70 -2.35 -3.79 7.94
N PRO A 71 -3.39 -3.23 8.58
CA PRO A 71 -3.61 -1.79 8.65
C PRO A 71 -2.56 -1.07 9.50
N THR A 72 -1.93 -1.79 10.43
CA THR A 72 -0.89 -1.30 11.34
C THR A 72 0.12 -2.40 11.62
N ASP A 73 1.34 -2.04 12.03
CA ASP A 73 2.40 -3.01 12.31
C ASP A 73 2.09 -3.96 13.50
N ASN A 74 1.05 -3.68 14.30
CA ASN A 74 0.73 -4.47 15.50
C ASN A 74 -0.49 -5.36 15.33
N TYR A 75 -1.22 -5.24 14.23
CA TYR A 75 -2.40 -6.06 13.98
C TYR A 75 -2.04 -7.23 13.05
N VAL A 76 -1.56 -8.31 13.66
CA VAL A 76 -0.97 -9.47 12.96
C VAL A 76 -1.71 -10.77 13.34
N PRO A 77 -3.01 -10.93 12.99
CA PRO A 77 -3.76 -12.15 13.31
C PRO A 77 -3.41 -13.33 12.38
N SER A 78 -3.41 -14.57 12.91
CA SER A 78 -3.02 -15.77 12.16
C SER A 78 -4.09 -16.33 11.22
N ASN A 79 -5.36 -16.01 11.49
CA ASN A 79 -6.54 -16.38 10.69
C ASN A 79 -6.55 -17.84 10.18
N PRO A 80 -6.67 -18.86 11.05
CA PRO A 80 -6.64 -20.27 10.63
C PRO A 80 -7.83 -20.68 9.75
N ASN A 81 -8.98 -20.02 9.89
CA ASN A 81 -10.22 -20.49 9.27
C ASN A 81 -10.68 -19.63 8.07
N PRO A 82 -10.75 -20.19 6.84
CA PRO A 82 -11.26 -19.48 5.68
C PRO A 82 -12.79 -19.28 5.72
N PRO A 83 -13.30 -18.17 5.13
CA PRO A 83 -14.74 -17.93 5.03
C PRO A 83 -15.39 -19.00 4.13
N PRO A 84 -16.49 -19.66 4.56
CA PRO A 84 -17.10 -20.77 3.81
C PRO A 84 -17.58 -20.41 2.40
N GLN A 85 -17.90 -19.14 2.17
CA GLN A 85 -18.38 -18.63 0.88
C GLN A 85 -17.24 -18.07 -0.01
N GLY A 86 -15.99 -18.16 0.44
CA GLY A 86 -14.84 -17.50 -0.19
C GLY A 86 -14.82 -15.99 0.04
N PHE A 87 -14.01 -15.29 -0.75
CA PHE A 87 -13.87 -13.84 -0.71
C PHE A 87 -15.09 -13.11 -1.29
N SER A 88 -15.55 -12.11 -0.56
CA SER A 88 -16.59 -11.16 -0.96
C SER A 88 -16.01 -9.87 -1.56
N GLY A 89 -14.73 -9.56 -1.28
CA GLY A 89 -14.09 -8.28 -1.63
C GLY A 89 -14.23 -7.19 -0.58
N GLN A 90 -14.98 -7.45 0.50
CA GLN A 90 -15.25 -6.51 1.61
C GLN A 90 -14.64 -6.99 2.93
N GLU A 91 -13.68 -7.91 2.87
CA GLU A 91 -12.95 -8.39 4.03
C GLU A 91 -12.26 -7.23 4.77
N SER A 92 -12.25 -7.27 6.10
CA SER A 92 -11.62 -6.24 6.94
C SER A 92 -10.11 -6.12 6.72
N LEU A 93 -9.49 -7.19 6.21
CA LEU A 93 -8.08 -7.28 5.91
C LEU A 93 -7.87 -7.64 4.43
N PRO A 94 -7.06 -6.88 3.69
CA PRO A 94 -6.57 -7.31 2.39
C PRO A 94 -5.67 -8.54 2.58
N MET A 95 -5.90 -9.59 1.78
CA MET A 95 -5.15 -10.85 1.87
C MET A 95 -5.09 -11.62 0.55
N VAL A 96 -4.05 -12.43 0.40
CA VAL A 96 -3.87 -13.42 -0.69
C VAL A 96 -3.85 -14.81 -0.06
N ALA A 97 -4.82 -15.63 -0.40
CA ALA A 97 -4.89 -17.03 0.01
C ALA A 97 -4.13 -17.90 -1.00
N ALA A 98 -2.93 -18.32 -0.62
CA ALA A 98 -2.11 -19.23 -1.41
C ALA A 98 -2.73 -20.64 -1.39
N PHE A 99 -3.02 -21.16 -0.20
CA PHE A 99 -3.78 -22.39 0.02
C PHE A 99 -4.34 -22.33 1.45
N TRP A 100 -5.31 -21.45 1.64
CA TRP A 100 -5.75 -21.05 2.98
C TRP A 100 -6.68 -22.08 3.61
N ASP A 101 -6.18 -22.76 4.63
CA ASP A 101 -6.87 -23.71 5.51
C ASP A 101 -5.99 -23.98 6.75
N ASP A 102 -6.54 -24.61 7.80
CA ASP A 102 -5.87 -24.79 9.10
C ASP A 102 -4.72 -25.81 9.00
N ALA A 103 -3.48 -25.33 9.12
CA ALA A 103 -2.23 -26.09 9.04
C ALA A 103 -1.51 -26.08 10.39
N ASP A 104 -0.85 -27.18 10.76
CA ASP A 104 -0.35 -27.35 12.13
C ASP A 104 1.10 -27.86 12.18
N PHE A 105 2.06 -26.94 12.31
CA PHE A 105 3.49 -27.32 12.36
C PHE A 105 3.99 -27.69 13.77
N SER A 106 3.09 -27.78 14.75
CA SER A 106 3.45 -27.95 16.18
C SER A 106 4.17 -29.26 16.48
N GLN A 107 3.90 -30.34 15.73
CA GLN A 107 4.48 -31.67 15.95
C GLN A 107 5.83 -31.90 15.26
N GLY A 108 6.45 -30.86 14.69
CA GLY A 108 7.77 -30.96 14.07
C GLY A 108 7.78 -31.46 12.62
N VAL A 109 6.61 -31.61 11.99
CA VAL A 109 6.47 -31.96 10.57
C VAL A 109 6.38 -30.69 9.72
N GLY A 110 7.11 -30.67 8.61
CA GLY A 110 7.11 -29.55 7.66
C GLY A 110 7.87 -28.32 8.14
N THR A 111 8.10 -27.40 7.21
CA THR A 111 8.79 -26.12 7.43
C THR A 111 8.26 -25.06 6.45
N THR A 112 8.20 -23.81 6.89
CA THR A 112 7.94 -22.67 6.01
C THR A 112 9.22 -21.89 5.73
N TRP A 113 9.41 -21.52 4.47
CA TRP A 113 10.60 -20.84 3.95
C TRP A 113 10.22 -19.54 3.26
N TYR A 114 11.07 -18.53 3.33
CA TYR A 114 10.88 -17.31 2.55
C TYR A 114 12.19 -16.73 2.02
N GLN A 115 12.09 -15.96 0.94
CA GLN A 115 13.18 -15.11 0.47
C GLN A 115 12.64 -13.82 -0.14
N GLU A 116 13.17 -12.70 0.34
CA GLU A 116 12.87 -11.35 -0.16
C GLU A 116 13.97 -10.91 -1.16
N TYR A 117 13.54 -10.34 -2.28
CA TYR A 117 14.40 -9.83 -3.34
C TYR A 117 14.07 -8.35 -3.59
N SER A 118 14.99 -7.47 -3.20
CA SER A 118 14.91 -6.03 -3.52
C SER A 118 15.74 -5.74 -4.78
N THR A 119 15.07 -5.36 -5.87
CA THR A 119 15.66 -5.18 -7.21
C THR A 119 15.57 -3.74 -7.71
N LEU A 120 15.51 -2.79 -6.77
CA LEU A 120 15.61 -1.36 -7.08
C LEU A 120 16.98 -1.03 -7.70
N SER A 121 18.06 -1.49 -7.06
CA SER A 121 19.46 -1.13 -7.32
C SER A 121 20.40 -2.31 -7.57
N SER A 122 19.88 -3.55 -7.55
CA SER A 122 20.68 -4.79 -7.61
C SER A 122 20.50 -5.54 -8.94
N THR A 123 21.51 -6.36 -9.28
CA THR A 123 21.37 -7.35 -10.36
C THR A 123 20.25 -8.32 -10.02
N LYS A 124 19.31 -8.50 -10.95
CA LYS A 124 18.13 -9.34 -10.72
C LYS A 124 18.52 -10.82 -10.61
N ASP A 125 17.99 -11.46 -9.58
CA ASP A 125 18.12 -12.90 -9.38
C ASP A 125 17.46 -13.67 -10.55
N PRO A 126 18.01 -14.82 -10.99
CA PRO A 126 17.39 -15.65 -12.03
C PRO A 126 15.92 -16.01 -11.76
N LEU A 127 15.53 -16.19 -10.49
CA LEU A 127 14.15 -16.42 -10.10
C LEU A 127 13.26 -15.23 -10.48
N VAL A 128 13.71 -14.01 -10.20
CA VAL A 128 12.97 -12.78 -10.52
C VAL A 128 12.79 -12.65 -12.04
N HIS A 129 13.83 -12.99 -12.82
CA HIS A 129 13.73 -13.01 -14.29
C HIS A 129 12.72 -14.04 -14.80
N ASP A 130 12.67 -15.23 -14.22
CA ASP A 130 11.67 -16.23 -14.60
C ASP A 130 10.24 -15.80 -14.21
N VAL A 131 10.05 -15.14 -13.06
CA VAL A 131 8.77 -14.56 -12.66
C VAL A 131 8.31 -13.50 -13.67
N GLU A 132 9.20 -12.59 -14.08
CA GLU A 132 8.93 -11.60 -15.12
C GLU A 132 8.53 -12.26 -16.44
N ALA A 133 9.29 -13.28 -16.87
CA ALA A 133 9.04 -14.02 -18.09
C ALA A 133 7.69 -14.77 -18.06
N LYS A 134 7.28 -15.34 -16.92
CA LYS A 134 5.97 -15.98 -16.76
C LYS A 134 4.84 -14.95 -16.85
N ILE A 135 4.97 -13.80 -16.18
CA ILE A 135 3.97 -12.73 -16.26
C ILE A 135 3.82 -12.25 -17.70
N GLU A 136 4.92 -11.99 -18.40
CA GLU A 136 4.90 -11.57 -19.80
C GLU A 136 4.28 -12.65 -20.71
N LYS A 137 4.69 -13.91 -20.53
CA LYS A 137 4.21 -15.04 -21.33
C LYS A 137 2.70 -15.28 -21.18
N TYR A 138 2.20 -15.31 -19.95
CA TYR A 138 0.83 -15.73 -19.64
C TYR A 138 -0.16 -14.56 -19.56
N LEU A 139 0.27 -13.39 -19.09
CA LEU A 139 -0.58 -12.20 -18.96
C LEU A 139 -0.36 -11.17 -20.08
N LYS A 140 0.55 -11.43 -21.03
CA LYS A 140 0.86 -10.55 -22.17
C LYS A 140 1.16 -9.11 -21.75
N THR A 141 1.82 -8.97 -20.61
CA THR A 141 2.08 -7.68 -19.96
C THR A 141 3.57 -7.53 -19.75
N SER A 142 4.17 -6.49 -20.37
CA SER A 142 5.57 -6.13 -20.09
C SER A 142 5.71 -5.69 -18.63
N TYR A 143 6.63 -6.32 -17.91
CA TYR A 143 6.73 -6.23 -16.47
C TYR A 143 8.19 -6.36 -16.01
N ALA A 144 8.60 -5.50 -15.09
CA ALA A 144 9.93 -5.48 -14.52
C ALA A 144 9.85 -5.28 -13.00
N ALA A 145 10.03 -6.35 -12.24
CA ALA A 145 9.94 -6.37 -10.80
C ALA A 145 11.00 -5.46 -10.16
N LYS A 146 10.55 -4.69 -9.16
CA LYS A 146 11.38 -3.87 -8.26
C LYS A 146 11.43 -4.43 -6.84
N TRP A 147 10.47 -5.29 -6.51
CA TRP A 147 10.41 -6.03 -5.26
C TRP A 147 9.70 -7.36 -5.48
N THR A 148 10.21 -8.45 -4.91
CA THR A 148 9.60 -9.79 -4.97
C THR A 148 9.80 -10.54 -3.65
N LEU A 149 8.76 -11.21 -3.17
CA LEU A 149 8.80 -12.13 -2.03
C LEU A 149 8.36 -13.52 -2.49
N LYS A 150 9.18 -14.53 -2.24
CA LYS A 150 8.84 -15.94 -2.39
C LYS A 150 8.59 -16.55 -1.02
N VAL A 151 7.49 -17.28 -0.87
CA VAL A 151 7.14 -18.06 0.32
C VAL A 151 6.89 -19.51 -0.09
N THR A 152 7.39 -20.46 0.67
CA THR A 152 7.17 -21.90 0.49
C THR A 152 6.63 -22.51 1.77
N TRP A 153 5.52 -23.23 1.67
CA TRP A 153 5.03 -24.12 2.72
C TRP A 153 5.45 -25.53 2.33
N GLU A 154 6.54 -26.03 2.93
CA GLU A 154 7.09 -27.35 2.65
C GLU A 154 6.46 -28.40 3.56
N LYS A 155 5.83 -29.42 2.96
CA LYS A 155 5.21 -30.53 3.68
C LYS A 155 4.31 -30.04 4.83
N ALA A 156 3.52 -29.00 4.59
CA ALA A 156 2.54 -28.50 5.54
C ALA A 156 1.56 -29.62 5.90
N PRO A 157 1.44 -30.00 7.18
CA PRO A 157 0.39 -30.91 7.66
C PRO A 157 -0.93 -30.16 7.89
N ALA A 158 -2.06 -30.86 7.80
CA ALA A 158 -3.36 -30.28 8.13
C ALA A 158 -3.60 -30.36 9.65
N TYR A 159 -4.35 -29.42 10.21
CA TYR A 159 -4.73 -29.50 11.61
C TYR A 159 -5.74 -30.63 11.88
N PRO A 160 -5.59 -31.42 12.97
CA PRO A 160 -4.44 -31.44 13.88
C PRO A 160 -3.29 -32.29 13.30
N SER A 161 -2.05 -31.88 13.51
CA SER A 161 -0.89 -32.63 13.05
C SER A 161 -0.54 -33.81 13.97
N GLN A 162 0.07 -34.84 13.39
CA GLN A 162 0.65 -36.00 14.05
C GLN A 162 2.15 -36.10 13.74
N GLN A 163 2.93 -36.69 14.65
CA GLN A 163 4.40 -36.82 14.50
C GLN A 163 4.84 -37.56 13.22
N ASP A 164 3.99 -38.44 12.67
CA ASP A 164 4.26 -39.25 11.46
C ASP A 164 3.38 -38.88 10.25
N ASP A 165 2.98 -37.60 10.12
CA ASP A 165 2.13 -37.15 9.02
C ASP A 165 2.80 -37.34 7.65
N SER A 166 2.29 -38.31 6.88
CA SER A 166 2.72 -38.58 5.50
C SER A 166 1.86 -37.89 4.44
N GLN A 167 0.66 -37.43 4.82
CA GLN A 167 -0.34 -36.80 3.94
C GLN A 167 -0.23 -35.27 3.96
N THR A 168 0.96 -34.76 3.65
CA THR A 168 1.28 -33.32 3.67
C THR A 168 1.10 -32.66 2.31
N SER A 169 1.01 -31.33 2.30
CA SER A 169 0.94 -30.51 1.07
C SER A 169 2.16 -29.59 0.95
N THR A 170 2.68 -29.43 -0.27
CA THR A 170 3.80 -28.52 -0.56
C THR A 170 3.44 -27.55 -1.67
N TYR A 171 3.57 -26.25 -1.40
CA TYR A 171 3.17 -25.19 -2.33
C TYR A 171 3.95 -23.88 -2.07
N GLN A 172 3.89 -22.97 -3.05
CA GLN A 172 4.59 -21.68 -3.03
C GLN A 172 3.68 -20.53 -3.43
N ALA A 173 3.97 -19.36 -2.88
CA ALA A 173 3.44 -18.08 -3.33
C ALA A 173 4.59 -17.12 -3.65
N VAL A 174 4.50 -16.43 -4.79
CA VAL A 174 5.42 -15.36 -5.16
C VAL A 174 4.63 -14.08 -5.35
N LEU A 175 4.84 -13.10 -4.47
CA LEU A 175 4.32 -11.75 -4.61
C LEU A 175 5.37 -10.87 -5.27
N THR A 176 4.99 -10.07 -6.26
CA THR A 176 5.93 -9.22 -6.98
C THR A 176 5.30 -7.90 -7.40
N THR A 177 6.05 -6.80 -7.34
CA THR A 177 5.60 -5.48 -7.81
C THR A 177 6.70 -4.72 -8.57
N ASP A 178 6.29 -3.98 -9.61
CA ASP A 178 7.13 -2.98 -10.29
C ASP A 178 6.97 -1.57 -9.66
N GLY A 179 6.20 -1.48 -8.57
CA GLY A 179 5.80 -0.26 -7.86
C GLY A 179 4.44 0.29 -8.30
N ASN A 180 4.02 0.09 -9.55
CA ASN A 180 2.72 0.57 -10.05
C ASN A 180 1.69 -0.55 -10.20
N ARG A 181 2.14 -1.76 -10.53
CA ARG A 181 1.38 -3.00 -10.72
C ARG A 181 1.92 -4.09 -9.80
N SER A 182 1.08 -5.05 -9.48
CA SER A 182 1.43 -6.14 -8.57
C SER A 182 0.77 -7.46 -8.96
N PHE A 183 1.47 -8.55 -8.70
CA PHE A 183 1.03 -9.89 -9.05
C PHE A 183 1.31 -10.89 -7.92
N ALA A 184 0.49 -11.94 -7.87
CA ALA A 184 0.75 -13.15 -7.10
C ALA A 184 0.81 -14.35 -8.03
N LEU A 185 1.86 -15.16 -7.92
CA LEU A 185 1.97 -16.47 -8.57
C LEU A 185 1.81 -17.52 -7.48
N LEU A 186 0.86 -18.43 -7.63
CA LEU A 186 0.65 -19.57 -6.75
C LEU A 186 1.07 -20.85 -7.48
N LEU A 187 2.02 -21.58 -6.90
CA LEU A 187 2.57 -22.80 -7.47
C LEU A 187 2.34 -23.98 -6.54
N TYR A 188 1.93 -25.12 -7.08
CA TYR A 188 1.64 -26.33 -6.31
C TYR A 188 2.50 -27.49 -6.81
N GLN A 189 3.08 -28.26 -5.90
CA GLN A 189 3.91 -29.40 -6.26
C GLN A 189 3.05 -30.49 -6.93
N ASP A 190 3.41 -30.90 -8.17
CA ASP A 190 2.71 -31.97 -8.89
C ASP A 190 2.74 -33.28 -8.09
N GLY A 191 1.56 -33.78 -7.69
CA GLY A 191 1.41 -34.94 -6.81
C GLY A 191 1.79 -34.69 -5.34
N GLY A 192 2.18 -33.46 -4.99
CA GLY A 192 2.60 -33.07 -3.66
C GLY A 192 1.48 -32.53 -2.77
N MET A 193 0.28 -32.27 -3.30
CA MET A 193 -0.88 -31.81 -2.54
C MET A 193 -1.68 -33.00 -1.99
N ARG A 194 -1.28 -33.54 -0.83
CA ARG A 194 -1.75 -34.86 -0.35
C ARG A 194 -2.62 -34.83 0.89
N TRP A 195 -3.09 -33.67 1.33
CA TRP A 195 -4.05 -33.60 2.45
C TRP A 195 -5.24 -34.53 2.23
N ASP A 196 -5.59 -35.29 3.27
CA ASP A 196 -6.73 -36.19 3.31
C ASP A 196 -8.00 -35.40 3.66
N TYR A 197 -8.60 -34.78 2.64
CA TYR A 197 -9.78 -33.94 2.77
C TYR A 197 -10.99 -34.66 3.39
N SER A 198 -10.99 -36.00 3.48
CA SER A 198 -12.07 -36.78 4.08
C SER A 198 -12.03 -36.80 5.61
N LYS A 199 -10.87 -36.46 6.20
CA LYS A 199 -10.65 -36.42 7.66
C LYS A 199 -10.69 -35.01 8.25
N LEU A 200 -10.69 -33.99 7.40
CA LEU A 200 -10.73 -32.60 7.83
C LEU A 200 -12.10 -32.28 8.44
N ALA A 201 -12.10 -31.53 9.54
CA ALA A 201 -13.34 -31.11 10.20
C ALA A 201 -14.17 -30.16 9.33
N ALA A 202 -13.50 -29.34 8.51
CA ALA A 202 -14.10 -28.52 7.47
C ALA A 202 -13.28 -28.67 6.18
N GLY A 203 -13.95 -28.94 5.07
CA GLY A 203 -13.31 -29.01 3.75
C GLY A 203 -13.36 -27.66 3.04
N ASN A 204 -12.87 -26.57 3.63
CA ASN A 204 -13.12 -25.19 3.19
C ASN A 204 -11.89 -24.46 2.62
N VAL A 205 -10.87 -25.19 2.16
CA VAL A 205 -9.68 -24.56 1.56
C VAL A 205 -10.03 -23.48 0.53
N LEU A 206 -9.37 -22.33 0.67
CA LEU A 206 -9.58 -21.15 -0.16
C LEU A 206 -8.31 -20.78 -0.92
N ILE A 207 -8.47 -20.51 -2.22
CA ILE A 207 -7.40 -20.01 -3.09
C ILE A 207 -7.92 -18.75 -3.77
N GLY A 208 -7.13 -17.68 -3.78
CA GLY A 208 -7.50 -16.41 -4.40
C GLY A 208 -6.97 -15.21 -3.64
N PHE A 209 -7.64 -14.07 -3.77
CA PHE A 209 -7.29 -12.87 -3.02
C PHE A 209 -8.50 -11.96 -2.79
N SER A 210 -8.36 -11.06 -1.81
CA SER A 210 -9.25 -9.91 -1.59
C SER A 210 -8.46 -8.69 -1.16
N SER A 211 -8.73 -7.53 -1.76
CA SER A 211 -8.15 -6.26 -1.36
C SER A 211 -8.87 -5.58 -0.19
N GLY A 212 -10.03 -6.10 0.23
CA GLY A 212 -10.93 -5.45 1.20
C GLY A 212 -11.63 -4.18 0.71
N ASP A 213 -11.33 -3.70 -0.51
CA ASP A 213 -11.88 -2.45 -1.08
C ASP A 213 -12.77 -2.67 -2.32
N GLY A 214 -13.34 -3.87 -2.41
CA GLY A 214 -14.23 -4.34 -3.47
C GLY A 214 -13.51 -5.03 -4.64
N TYR A 215 -12.23 -5.36 -4.53
CA TYR A 215 -11.49 -6.09 -5.55
C TYR A 215 -11.02 -7.46 -5.02
N ALA A 216 -11.68 -8.52 -5.46
CA ALA A 216 -11.36 -9.88 -5.06
C ALA A 216 -11.55 -10.86 -6.21
N GLN A 217 -10.84 -11.97 -6.13
CA GLN A 217 -11.00 -13.09 -7.04
C GLN A 217 -10.86 -14.41 -6.29
N ASN A 218 -11.93 -15.20 -6.31
CA ASN A 218 -11.89 -16.60 -5.87
C ASN A 218 -11.42 -17.48 -7.03
N ASN A 219 -10.60 -18.49 -6.72
CA ASN A 219 -10.26 -19.52 -7.70
C ASN A 219 -11.51 -20.32 -8.11
N GLU A 220 -11.55 -20.77 -9.36
CA GLU A 220 -12.64 -21.59 -9.90
C GLU A 220 -12.81 -22.94 -9.19
N LEU A 221 -11.74 -23.42 -8.54
CA LEU A 221 -11.74 -24.63 -7.72
C LEU A 221 -12.50 -24.44 -6.41
N THR A 222 -12.59 -23.23 -5.86
CA THR A 222 -13.22 -22.96 -4.54
C THR A 222 -14.66 -23.48 -4.46
N GLN A 223 -15.41 -23.42 -5.56
CA GLN A 223 -16.80 -23.89 -5.64
C GLN A 223 -16.93 -25.39 -5.96
N LYS A 224 -15.81 -26.10 -6.14
CA LYS A 224 -15.80 -27.54 -6.46
C LYS A 224 -15.82 -28.39 -5.18
N PRO A 225 -16.19 -29.68 -5.28
CA PRO A 225 -16.11 -30.60 -4.15
C PRO A 225 -14.68 -30.70 -3.58
N PRO A 226 -14.51 -31.05 -2.28
CA PRO A 226 -13.19 -31.20 -1.65
C PRO A 226 -12.17 -32.02 -2.45
N ALA A 227 -12.61 -33.11 -3.09
CA ALA A 227 -11.75 -33.96 -3.92
C ALA A 227 -11.03 -33.22 -5.07
N VAL A 228 -11.58 -32.08 -5.52
CA VAL A 228 -11.03 -31.25 -6.60
C VAL A 228 -10.24 -30.08 -6.03
N LYS A 229 -10.79 -29.36 -5.05
CA LYS A 229 -10.17 -28.12 -4.55
C LYS A 229 -8.92 -28.33 -3.70
N TYR A 230 -8.76 -29.50 -3.08
CA TYR A 230 -7.51 -29.87 -2.40
C TYR A 230 -6.45 -30.46 -3.35
N ARG A 231 -6.69 -30.45 -4.67
CA ARG A 231 -5.76 -30.92 -5.70
C ARG A 231 -5.47 -29.85 -6.75
N PRO A 232 -5.11 -28.60 -6.35
CA PRO A 232 -4.87 -27.51 -7.30
C PRO A 232 -3.68 -27.77 -8.24
N ASP A 233 -2.80 -28.70 -7.87
CA ASP A 233 -1.68 -29.21 -8.68
C ASP A 233 -2.14 -29.96 -9.94
N GLN A 234 -3.38 -30.47 -9.99
CA GLN A 234 -3.90 -31.24 -11.13
C GLN A 234 -4.73 -30.41 -12.12
N TYR A 235 -4.93 -29.12 -11.87
CA TYR A 235 -5.78 -28.24 -12.68
C TYR A 235 -5.02 -27.01 -13.18
N SER A 236 -5.71 -26.22 -14.03
CA SER A 236 -5.23 -25.07 -14.82
C SER A 236 -4.56 -25.42 -16.17
N ASN A 237 -4.34 -24.39 -17.01
CA ASN A 237 -3.70 -24.50 -18.32
C ASN A 237 -2.23 -24.95 -18.24
N VAL A 238 -1.57 -24.75 -17.09
CA VAL A 238 -0.25 -25.28 -16.76
C VAL A 238 -0.39 -25.87 -15.37
N ARG A 239 -0.53 -27.20 -15.29
CA ARG A 239 -0.95 -27.89 -14.06
C ARG A 239 -0.19 -27.36 -12.84
N GLY A 240 -0.94 -26.89 -11.83
CA GLY A 240 -0.38 -26.34 -10.59
C GLY A 240 0.12 -24.89 -10.62
N LEU A 241 -0.20 -24.06 -11.63
CA LEU A 241 0.18 -22.65 -11.67
C LEU A 241 -1.02 -21.71 -11.82
N TRP A 242 -1.11 -20.71 -10.94
CA TRP A 242 -2.09 -19.63 -11.01
C TRP A 242 -1.41 -18.28 -10.90
N ILE A 243 -1.81 -17.32 -11.72
CA ILE A 243 -1.25 -15.96 -11.71
C ILE A 243 -2.39 -14.96 -11.58
N TYR A 244 -2.34 -14.15 -10.53
CA TYR A 244 -3.31 -13.11 -10.23
C TYR A 244 -2.68 -11.74 -10.36
N ARG A 245 -3.40 -10.80 -10.97
CA ARG A 245 -3.10 -9.37 -10.86
C ARG A 245 -3.78 -8.84 -9.60
N LEU A 246 -3.01 -8.18 -8.74
CA LEU A 246 -3.48 -7.72 -7.43
C LEU A 246 -3.87 -6.23 -7.43
N ASP A 247 -3.27 -5.40 -8.29
CA ASP A 247 -3.70 -4.02 -8.46
C ASP A 247 -4.99 -3.92 -9.29
N SER A 248 -5.98 -3.16 -8.81
CA SER A 248 -7.21 -2.91 -9.57
C SER A 248 -7.07 -1.76 -10.57
N ARG A 249 -6.07 -0.89 -10.36
CA ARG A 249 -5.70 0.22 -11.25
C ARG A 249 -4.23 0.56 -11.11
N SER A 250 -3.58 0.83 -12.24
CA SER A 250 -2.22 1.39 -12.26
C SER A 250 -2.23 2.78 -11.63
N ARG A 251 -1.28 3.04 -10.73
CA ARG A 251 -1.10 4.33 -10.05
C ARG A 251 0.30 4.85 -10.29
N VAL A 252 0.46 6.17 -10.17
CA VAL A 252 1.79 6.76 -10.05
C VAL A 252 2.31 6.49 -8.65
N ASN A 253 3.35 5.68 -8.53
CA ASN A 253 4.05 5.47 -7.26
C ASN A 253 5.10 6.56 -7.04
N TYR A 254 4.74 7.60 -6.27
CA TYR A 254 5.67 8.69 -5.95
C TYR A 254 6.84 8.25 -5.05
N ARG A 255 6.71 7.16 -4.27
CA ARG A 255 7.84 6.58 -3.52
C ARG A 255 8.88 6.04 -4.48
N LEU A 256 8.45 5.27 -5.48
CA LEU A 256 9.33 4.77 -6.54
C LEU A 256 10.00 5.91 -7.30
N ARG A 257 9.25 6.95 -7.72
CA ARG A 257 9.84 8.10 -8.41
C ARG A 257 10.87 8.84 -7.57
N CYS A 258 10.57 9.04 -6.29
CA CYS A 258 11.51 9.66 -5.36
C CYS A 258 12.78 8.81 -5.16
N LEU A 259 12.64 7.51 -4.91
CA LEU A 259 13.79 6.60 -4.71
C LEU A 259 14.67 6.51 -5.95
N ALA A 260 14.08 6.37 -7.14
CA ALA A 260 14.83 6.35 -8.39
C ALA A 260 15.60 7.65 -8.62
N TRP A 261 15.00 8.80 -8.27
CA TRP A 261 15.69 10.08 -8.32
C TRP A 261 16.82 10.16 -7.28
N LEU A 262 16.58 9.75 -6.04
CA LEU A 262 17.60 9.76 -4.97
C LEU A 262 18.83 8.93 -5.32
N GLU A 263 18.64 7.79 -5.98
CA GLU A 263 19.72 6.89 -6.42
C GLU A 263 20.51 7.47 -7.60
N ALA A 264 19.84 8.12 -8.55
CA ALA A 264 20.49 8.76 -9.69
C ALA A 264 21.29 10.03 -9.33
N GLU A 265 20.95 10.68 -8.22
CA GLU A 265 21.55 11.96 -7.85
C GLU A 265 22.88 11.83 -7.07
N PRO A 266 23.92 12.60 -7.45
CA PRO A 266 25.19 12.62 -6.75
C PRO A 266 25.08 13.29 -5.37
N ALA A 267 26.12 13.13 -4.55
CA ALA A 267 26.23 13.88 -3.30
C ALA A 267 26.34 15.40 -3.55
N PRO A 268 25.80 16.27 -2.68
CA PRO A 268 25.79 17.72 -2.87
C PRO A 268 27.16 18.34 -3.14
N GLY A 269 28.20 17.85 -2.47
CA GLY A 269 29.57 18.37 -2.57
C GLY A 269 30.15 18.37 -3.99
N ALA A 270 29.55 17.62 -4.92
CA ALA A 270 29.98 17.61 -6.32
C ALA A 270 29.52 18.84 -7.13
N TRP A 271 28.54 19.62 -6.65
CA TRP A 271 27.92 20.70 -7.43
C TRP A 271 27.57 21.96 -6.62
N ASN A 272 27.54 21.90 -5.29
CA ASN A 272 27.01 22.97 -4.45
C ASN A 272 28.05 24.00 -3.96
N SER A 273 29.27 23.96 -4.49
CA SER A 273 30.28 24.99 -4.19
C SER A 273 29.86 26.35 -4.75
N GLN A 274 30.11 27.43 -3.99
CA GLN A 274 29.94 28.82 -4.43
C GLN A 274 28.48 29.24 -4.71
N LEU A 275 27.50 28.53 -4.15
CA LEU A 275 26.09 28.95 -4.23
C LEU A 275 25.81 30.10 -3.24
N PRO A 276 25.12 31.16 -3.67
CA PRO A 276 24.78 32.27 -2.78
C PRO A 276 23.64 31.88 -1.82
N PRO A 277 23.55 32.51 -0.63
CA PRO A 277 22.42 32.33 0.30
C PRO A 277 21.12 32.91 -0.28
N CYS A 278 19.97 32.65 0.31
CA CYS A 278 18.74 33.38 -0.07
C CYS A 278 18.77 34.80 0.53
N PRO A 279 18.27 35.83 -0.17
CA PRO A 279 18.00 37.13 0.44
C PRO A 279 17.03 36.98 1.63
N CYS A 280 17.16 37.84 2.64
CA CYS A 280 16.38 37.69 3.87
C CYS A 280 14.91 38.09 3.69
N SER A 281 14.62 39.00 2.75
CA SER A 281 13.27 39.47 2.45
C SER A 281 13.00 39.49 0.94
N GLN A 282 11.72 39.44 0.57
CA GLN A 282 11.29 39.48 -0.82
C GLN A 282 11.71 40.79 -1.51
N PRO A 283 11.58 41.99 -0.92
CA PRO A 283 12.08 43.22 -1.53
C PRO A 283 13.59 43.20 -1.79
N GLN A 284 14.39 42.64 -0.87
CA GLN A 284 15.83 42.47 -1.10
C GLN A 284 16.11 41.56 -2.30
N ALA A 285 15.35 40.48 -2.43
CA ALA A 285 15.49 39.53 -3.53
C ALA A 285 15.05 40.11 -4.88
N GLU A 286 14.02 40.95 -4.89
CA GLU A 286 13.52 41.61 -6.11
C GLU A 286 14.47 42.72 -6.59
N LEU A 287 15.19 43.37 -5.67
CA LEU A 287 16.17 44.40 -5.98
C LEU A 287 17.57 43.84 -6.30
N ASP A 288 17.89 42.61 -5.86
CA ASP A 288 19.18 41.98 -6.13
C ASP A 288 19.17 41.32 -7.52
N PRO A 289 19.91 41.87 -8.50
CA PRO A 289 19.93 41.37 -9.88
C PRO A 289 20.56 39.97 -10.02
N ARG A 290 21.17 39.44 -8.96
CA ARG A 290 21.62 38.04 -8.90
C ARG A 290 20.45 37.05 -8.76
N TYR A 291 19.23 37.53 -8.52
CA TYR A 291 18.01 36.72 -8.43
C TYR A 291 16.97 37.16 -9.46
N ARG A 292 16.04 36.25 -9.77
CA ARG A 292 14.93 36.52 -10.68
C ARG A 292 13.69 35.74 -10.29
N GLN A 293 12.54 36.26 -10.68
CA GLN A 293 11.26 35.58 -10.50
C GLN A 293 11.14 34.38 -11.46
N SER A 294 10.62 33.26 -10.97
CA SER A 294 10.34 32.06 -11.76
C SER A 294 9.20 31.28 -11.12
N ARG A 295 8.05 31.10 -11.79
CA ARG A 295 6.91 30.27 -11.33
C ARG A 295 6.49 30.50 -9.86
N GLY A 296 6.43 31.77 -9.43
CA GLY A 296 5.98 32.14 -8.08
C GLY A 296 7.02 32.00 -6.96
N MET A 297 8.30 31.84 -7.32
CA MET A 297 9.46 31.82 -6.40
C MET A 297 10.61 32.63 -7.00
N LEU A 298 11.61 32.98 -6.20
CA LEU A 298 12.85 33.57 -6.72
C LEU A 298 13.95 32.51 -6.85
N ARG A 299 14.72 32.59 -7.92
CA ARG A 299 15.88 31.74 -8.17
C ARG A 299 17.09 32.58 -8.53
N THR A 300 18.30 32.03 -8.43
CA THR A 300 19.49 32.71 -8.97
C THR A 300 19.28 33.04 -10.45
N ALA A 301 19.76 34.20 -10.88
CA ALA A 301 19.61 34.67 -12.24
C ALA A 301 20.44 33.84 -13.22
N SER A 302 21.65 33.43 -12.83
CA SER A 302 22.51 32.53 -13.59
C SER A 302 22.88 31.29 -12.78
N PRO A 303 23.23 30.18 -13.46
CA PRO A 303 23.77 29.01 -12.78
C PRO A 303 25.22 29.27 -12.32
N SER A 304 25.64 28.56 -11.28
CA SER A 304 27.04 28.45 -10.90
C SER A 304 27.85 27.73 -12.00
N PRO A 305 29.19 27.72 -11.94
CA PRO A 305 30.02 26.95 -12.88
C PRO A 305 29.65 25.46 -12.96
N ALA A 306 29.04 24.90 -11.91
CA ALA A 306 28.56 23.51 -11.88
C ALA A 306 27.14 23.33 -12.45
N GLY A 307 26.51 24.38 -12.98
CA GLY A 307 25.13 24.36 -13.48
C GLY A 307 24.05 24.52 -12.40
N ALA A 308 24.46 24.78 -11.15
CA ALA A 308 23.61 24.78 -9.98
C ALA A 308 23.08 26.18 -9.62
N GLY A 309 22.09 26.24 -8.72
CA GLY A 309 21.53 27.50 -8.25
C GLY A 309 20.83 27.36 -6.91
N VAL A 310 20.16 28.41 -6.48
CA VAL A 310 19.28 28.38 -5.31
C VAL A 310 17.88 28.84 -5.66
N ARG A 311 16.90 28.27 -4.95
CA ARG A 311 15.49 28.60 -4.96
C ARG A 311 15.10 29.16 -3.60
N CYS A 312 14.41 30.28 -3.60
CA CYS A 312 13.95 30.98 -2.40
C CYS A 312 12.44 31.23 -2.49
N LEU A 313 11.72 30.80 -1.47
CA LEU A 313 10.28 30.99 -1.32
C LEU A 313 10.02 31.98 -0.18
N TYR A 314 9.22 32.99 -0.48
CA TYR A 314 8.85 34.03 0.47
C TYR A 314 7.37 33.93 0.83
N GLN A 315 7.03 34.32 2.05
CA GLN A 315 5.67 34.47 2.55
C GLN A 315 5.58 35.78 3.32
N ASP A 316 4.59 36.61 2.98
CA ASP A 316 4.37 37.91 3.63
C ASP A 316 5.64 38.80 3.64
N GLY A 317 6.41 38.74 2.54
CA GLY A 317 7.67 39.48 2.37
C GLY A 317 8.90 38.88 3.06
N SER A 318 8.74 37.82 3.85
CA SER A 318 9.82 37.15 4.60
C SER A 318 10.26 35.84 3.98
N LEU A 319 11.54 35.48 4.08
CA LEU A 319 12.02 34.18 3.61
C LEU A 319 11.37 33.05 4.41
N LEU A 320 10.60 32.19 3.75
CA LEU A 320 9.95 31.03 4.35
C LEU A 320 10.83 29.78 4.23
N GLU A 321 11.34 29.52 3.02
CA GLU A 321 12.11 28.31 2.73
C GLU A 321 13.07 28.53 1.55
N GLY A 322 14.28 27.99 1.65
CA GLY A 322 15.24 27.98 0.54
C GLY A 322 15.84 26.60 0.31
N TRP A 323 16.11 26.29 -0.96
CA TRP A 323 16.69 25.03 -1.42
C TRP A 323 17.83 25.25 -2.41
N GLN A 324 18.93 24.52 -2.23
CA GLN A 324 19.98 24.41 -3.24
C GLN A 324 19.51 23.46 -4.34
N GLU A 325 19.81 23.78 -5.59
CA GLU A 325 19.37 23.03 -6.77
C GLU A 325 20.55 22.73 -7.69
N ARG A 326 20.72 21.48 -8.11
CA ARG A 326 21.83 21.06 -8.97
C ARG A 326 21.58 21.46 -10.42
N ALA A 327 20.37 21.23 -10.89
CA ALA A 327 19.92 21.65 -12.21
C ALA A 327 19.05 22.90 -12.06
N TRP A 328 19.59 24.02 -12.51
CA TRP A 328 18.97 25.34 -12.43
C TRP A 328 17.57 25.47 -13.09
N SER A 329 17.06 24.47 -13.81
CA SER A 329 15.75 24.53 -14.49
C SER A 329 14.82 23.31 -14.32
N LEU A 330 15.19 22.23 -13.61
CA LEU A 330 14.49 20.93 -13.73
C LEU A 330 14.03 20.25 -12.40
N GLU A 331 14.15 20.88 -11.24
CA GLU A 331 14.11 20.14 -9.96
C GLU A 331 12.83 20.23 -9.12
N LEU A 332 11.78 20.84 -9.67
CA LEU A 332 10.51 21.00 -8.94
C LEU A 332 9.71 19.70 -8.80
N GLU A 333 9.86 18.77 -9.75
CA GLU A 333 9.11 17.51 -9.73
C GLU A 333 9.58 16.57 -8.62
N ALA A 334 10.91 16.44 -8.45
CA ALA A 334 11.48 15.60 -7.40
C ALA A 334 11.07 16.08 -6.00
N PHE A 335 11.06 17.40 -5.79
CA PHE A 335 10.55 18.00 -4.56
C PHE A 335 9.07 17.67 -4.33
N ASP A 336 8.22 17.80 -5.36
CA ASP A 336 6.79 17.45 -5.26
C ASP A 336 6.62 15.96 -4.90
N TRP A 337 7.34 15.07 -5.58
CA TRP A 337 7.26 13.63 -5.32
C TRP A 337 7.69 13.30 -3.88
N CYS A 338 8.90 13.69 -3.49
CA CYS A 338 9.51 13.30 -2.22
C CYS A 338 8.89 14.00 -1.00
N CYS A 339 8.62 15.31 -1.09
CA CYS A 339 8.22 16.11 0.07
C CYS A 339 6.71 16.34 0.20
N ARG A 340 5.94 16.30 -0.89
CA ARG A 340 4.49 16.60 -0.87
C ARG A 340 3.62 15.38 -1.11
N ARG A 341 3.93 14.58 -2.12
CA ARG A 341 3.05 13.49 -2.60
C ARG A 341 3.21 12.17 -1.84
N VAL A 342 4.42 11.85 -1.37
CA VAL A 342 4.69 10.59 -0.66
C VAL A 342 4.02 10.54 0.72
N GLY A 343 3.84 11.69 1.38
CA GLY A 343 3.20 11.78 2.70
C GLY A 343 4.02 11.23 3.88
N LYS A 344 5.26 10.79 3.62
CA LYS A 344 6.21 10.26 4.61
C LYS A 344 7.42 11.20 4.77
N PRO A 345 7.57 11.91 5.89
CA PRO A 345 8.61 12.92 6.10
C PRO A 345 10.04 12.46 5.83
N GLN A 346 10.36 11.19 6.08
CA GLN A 346 11.71 10.66 5.85
C GLN A 346 12.16 10.77 4.38
N PHE A 347 11.23 10.75 3.42
CA PHE A 347 11.57 10.95 2.00
C PHE A 347 11.99 12.40 1.72
N CYS A 348 11.38 13.37 2.40
CA CYS A 348 11.80 14.77 2.30
C CYS A 348 13.14 15.02 2.99
N THR A 349 13.43 14.32 4.09
CA THR A 349 14.75 14.35 4.73
C THR A 349 15.83 13.82 3.78
N ARG A 350 15.60 12.67 3.13
CA ARG A 350 16.53 12.12 2.12
C ARG A 350 16.66 13.02 0.89
N PHE A 351 15.58 13.68 0.47
CA PHE A 351 15.66 14.73 -0.55
C PHE A 351 16.59 15.86 -0.11
N ALA A 352 16.48 16.32 1.15
CA ALA A 352 17.32 17.37 1.69
C ALA A 352 18.80 16.98 1.80
N GLU A 353 19.12 15.69 1.96
CA GLU A 353 20.50 15.19 1.87
C GLU A 353 21.09 15.36 0.46
N LYS A 354 20.25 15.29 -0.58
CA LYS A 354 20.65 15.50 -1.98
C LYS A 354 20.52 16.95 -2.44
N ARG A 355 19.65 17.73 -1.81
CA ARG A 355 19.36 19.14 -2.09
C ARG A 355 19.31 19.89 -0.76
N PRO A 356 20.46 20.33 -0.22
CA PRO A 356 20.49 20.96 1.08
C PRO A 356 19.60 22.20 1.15
N ARG A 357 19.03 22.45 2.33
CA ARG A 357 18.33 23.71 2.61
C ARG A 357 19.34 24.85 2.61
N VAL A 358 18.89 26.02 2.15
CA VAL A 358 19.66 27.26 2.21
C VAL A 358 18.81 28.33 2.88
N GLY A 359 19.39 28.99 3.88
CA GLY A 359 18.78 30.12 4.57
C GLY A 359 19.32 31.44 4.03
N CYS A 360 19.11 32.49 4.80
CA CYS A 360 19.66 33.81 4.51
C CYS A 360 20.92 34.16 5.31
N GLU A 361 21.44 33.20 6.07
CA GLU A 361 22.70 33.38 6.79
C GLU A 361 23.86 33.67 5.82
N GLY A 362 24.60 34.74 6.09
CA GLY A 362 25.68 35.21 5.21
C GLY A 362 25.23 35.99 3.97
N TYR A 363 23.94 36.28 3.80
CA TYR A 363 23.48 37.14 2.72
C TYR A 363 23.98 38.58 2.91
N VAL A 364 24.68 39.08 1.90
CA VAL A 364 25.14 40.46 1.81
C VAL A 364 24.59 41.05 0.50
N PRO A 365 23.78 42.12 0.57
CA PRO A 365 23.34 42.87 -0.60
C PRO A 365 24.54 43.35 -1.42
N PRO A 366 24.48 43.31 -2.76
CA PRO A 366 25.55 43.87 -3.58
C PRO A 366 25.55 45.40 -3.48
N ALA A 367 26.73 46.02 -3.44
CA ALA A 367 26.85 47.47 -3.37
C ALA A 367 26.66 48.09 -4.75
N PRO A 368 25.72 49.03 -4.91
CA PRO A 368 25.50 49.71 -6.17
C PRO A 368 26.42 50.92 -6.34
N ALA A 369 26.85 51.14 -7.57
CA ALA A 369 27.41 52.39 -8.07
C ALA A 369 26.63 52.82 -9.32
N VAL A 370 26.45 54.12 -9.49
CA VAL A 370 25.54 54.67 -10.52
C VAL A 370 26.25 55.75 -11.32
N ALA A 371 26.11 55.71 -12.64
CA ALA A 371 26.50 56.81 -13.52
C ALA A 371 25.41 57.05 -14.57
N PHE A 372 24.98 58.30 -14.73
CA PHE A 372 23.82 58.65 -15.56
C PHE A 372 23.89 60.08 -16.09
N GLY A 373 23.04 60.40 -17.07
CA GLY A 373 22.85 61.77 -17.55
C GLY A 373 24.14 62.41 -18.10
N ASP A 374 24.39 63.65 -17.69
CA ASP A 374 25.53 64.48 -18.05
C ASP A 374 26.69 64.39 -17.03
N PRO A 375 27.50 63.34 -17.20
CA PRO A 375 27.81 62.35 -16.17
C PRO A 375 27.65 62.83 -14.72
N HIS A 376 26.51 62.50 -14.13
CA HIS A 376 26.37 62.42 -12.68
C HIS A 376 26.82 61.05 -12.22
N ILE A 377 27.68 61.02 -11.21
CA ILE A 377 28.31 59.81 -10.69
C ILE A 377 28.07 59.73 -9.20
N THR A 378 27.64 58.57 -8.73
CA THR A 378 27.62 58.18 -7.32
C THR A 378 28.56 56.99 -7.13
N THR A 379 29.61 57.18 -6.34
CA THR A 379 30.63 56.17 -6.04
C THR A 379 30.07 55.02 -5.21
N LEU A 380 30.88 53.96 -5.03
CA LEU A 380 30.51 52.81 -4.20
C LEU A 380 30.31 53.18 -2.72
N ASP A 381 30.94 54.25 -2.24
CA ASP A 381 30.80 54.79 -0.88
C ASP A 381 29.80 55.95 -0.75
N GLY A 382 29.09 56.27 -1.85
CA GLY A 382 27.96 57.19 -1.85
C GLY A 382 28.32 58.66 -2.11
N LEU A 383 29.57 58.96 -2.46
CA LEU A 383 29.97 60.31 -2.90
C LEU A 383 29.30 60.62 -4.24
N THR A 384 28.52 61.70 -4.31
CA THR A 384 27.86 62.16 -5.54
C THR A 384 28.57 63.38 -6.11
N TYR A 385 28.86 63.37 -7.41
CA TYR A 385 29.51 64.47 -8.13
C TYR A 385 29.20 64.47 -9.63
N THR A 386 29.54 65.55 -10.32
CA THR A 386 29.34 65.72 -11.77
C THR A 386 30.67 65.77 -12.51
N PHE A 387 30.78 65.07 -13.64
CA PHE A 387 31.98 65.00 -14.46
C PHE A 387 31.67 65.12 -15.97
N ASN A 388 31.67 66.34 -16.49
CA ASN A 388 31.44 66.60 -17.91
C ASN A 388 32.71 66.39 -18.78
N GLY A 389 33.32 65.21 -18.73
CA GLY A 389 34.45 64.83 -19.58
C GLY A 389 34.01 64.37 -20.96
N LEU A 390 34.74 64.73 -22.04
CA LEU A 390 34.51 64.20 -23.40
C LEU A 390 35.52 63.09 -23.72
N GLY A 391 35.00 61.89 -23.99
CA GLY A 391 35.78 60.73 -24.43
C GLY A 391 35.36 59.44 -23.74
N ASP A 392 36.28 58.47 -23.75
CA ASP A 392 36.12 57.24 -23.01
C ASP A 392 36.76 57.42 -21.62
N PHE A 393 36.21 56.76 -20.60
CA PHE A 393 36.70 56.84 -19.22
C PHE A 393 36.59 55.49 -18.51
N VAL A 394 37.58 55.19 -17.66
CA VAL A 394 37.53 54.05 -16.73
C VAL A 394 36.61 54.40 -15.58
N LEU A 395 35.43 53.79 -15.54
CA LEU A 395 34.49 53.97 -14.43
C LEU A 395 34.90 53.12 -13.24
N LEU A 396 35.26 51.85 -13.49
CA LEU A 396 35.62 50.93 -12.42
C LEU A 396 36.62 49.88 -12.87
N LEU A 397 37.65 49.70 -12.05
CA LEU A 397 38.53 48.54 -12.02
C LEU A 397 38.30 47.87 -10.68
N ALA A 398 37.94 46.59 -10.68
CA ALA A 398 37.77 45.80 -9.47
C ALA A 398 38.43 44.45 -9.65
N SER A 399 39.18 43.98 -8.64
CA SER A 399 39.84 42.68 -8.72
C SER A 399 39.87 41.99 -7.35
N ASP A 400 39.79 40.67 -7.35
CA ASP A 400 40.10 39.84 -6.19
C ASP A 400 41.21 38.83 -6.54
N ALA A 401 41.43 37.81 -5.71
CA ALA A 401 42.49 36.82 -5.91
C ALA A 401 42.36 35.99 -7.19
N VAL A 402 41.17 35.91 -7.80
CA VAL A 402 40.85 34.99 -8.90
C VAL A 402 40.11 35.65 -10.06
N THR A 403 39.55 36.84 -9.87
CA THR A 403 38.68 37.51 -10.84
C THR A 403 39.01 39.00 -10.99
N SER A 404 38.81 39.53 -12.18
CA SER A 404 39.01 40.95 -12.51
C SER A 404 37.84 41.47 -13.33
N PHE A 405 37.34 42.65 -12.98
CA PHE A 405 36.24 43.32 -13.63
C PHE A 405 36.64 44.75 -14.01
N MET A 406 36.25 45.16 -15.22
CA MET A 406 36.49 46.50 -15.75
C MET A 406 35.20 47.03 -16.35
N LEU A 407 34.84 48.28 -16.03
CA LEU A 407 33.70 49.00 -16.60
C LEU A 407 34.18 50.33 -17.17
N HIS A 408 33.94 50.55 -18.45
CA HIS A 408 34.22 51.79 -19.14
C HIS A 408 32.93 52.47 -19.57
N GLY A 409 32.94 53.80 -19.59
CA GLY A 409 31.86 54.63 -20.13
C GLY A 409 32.40 55.55 -21.21
N ARG A 410 31.64 55.70 -22.30
CA ARG A 410 31.88 56.70 -23.34
C ARG A 410 30.87 57.80 -23.24
N THR A 411 31.39 59.01 -23.25
CA THR A 411 30.61 60.23 -23.30
C THR A 411 30.77 60.90 -24.64
N ALA A 412 29.68 61.47 -25.15
CA ALA A 412 29.68 62.28 -26.36
C ALA A 412 29.08 63.65 -26.06
N GLN A 413 29.41 64.64 -26.88
CA GLN A 413 28.89 66.00 -26.72
C GLN A 413 27.38 66.04 -26.97
N THR A 414 26.65 66.74 -26.10
CA THR A 414 25.19 66.84 -26.14
C THR A 414 24.76 67.98 -27.08
N GLY A 415 24.49 67.65 -28.34
CA GLY A 415 24.05 68.64 -29.34
C GLY A 415 25.04 69.79 -29.48
N ALA A 416 24.55 71.03 -29.35
CA ALA A 416 25.39 72.24 -29.36
C ALA A 416 25.86 72.69 -27.96
N ALA A 417 25.45 72.00 -26.89
CA ALA A 417 25.83 72.36 -25.53
C ALA A 417 27.30 71.99 -25.27
N GLN A 418 27.98 72.77 -24.42
CA GLN A 418 29.29 72.39 -23.86
C GLN A 418 29.06 71.49 -22.64
N ALA A 419 28.41 70.35 -22.87
CA ALA A 419 28.09 69.30 -21.91
C ALA A 419 28.15 67.95 -22.63
N THR A 420 28.27 66.87 -21.89
CA THR A 420 28.44 65.52 -22.43
C THR A 420 27.42 64.57 -21.84
N ASN A 421 27.00 63.54 -22.56
CA ASN A 421 26.12 62.47 -22.06
C ASN A 421 26.73 61.09 -22.32
N PHE A 422 26.39 60.10 -21.51
CA PHE A 422 26.77 58.70 -21.78
C PHE A 422 26.05 58.15 -23.02
N VAL A 423 26.82 57.59 -23.95
CA VAL A 423 26.32 57.00 -25.22
C VAL A 423 26.75 55.55 -25.42
N ALA A 424 27.75 55.06 -24.68
CA ALA A 424 28.09 53.65 -24.64
C ALA A 424 28.73 53.25 -23.30
N PHE A 425 28.61 51.97 -22.96
CA PHE A 425 29.31 51.33 -21.85
C PHE A 425 29.93 50.02 -22.32
N ALA A 426 31.06 49.63 -21.76
CA ALA A 426 31.62 48.30 -21.96
C ALA A 426 32.10 47.72 -20.63
N ALA A 427 31.74 46.47 -20.38
CA ALA A 427 32.18 45.70 -19.24
C ALA A 427 33.02 44.52 -19.69
N LYS A 428 34.19 44.33 -19.10
CA LYS A 428 35.04 43.15 -19.31
C LYS A 428 35.27 42.45 -17.99
N TYR A 429 34.95 41.17 -17.96
CA TYR A 429 35.09 40.31 -16.81
C TYR A 429 36.02 39.15 -17.14
N ILE A 430 37.03 38.95 -16.31
CA ILE A 430 38.02 37.89 -16.42
C ILE A 430 37.85 36.99 -15.20
N SER A 431 37.41 35.76 -15.45
CA SER A 431 37.39 34.67 -14.46
C SER A 431 38.09 33.44 -15.07
N ALA A 432 37.45 32.27 -15.07
CA ALA A 432 37.90 31.12 -15.85
C ALA A 432 37.84 31.40 -17.37
N THR A 433 36.91 32.25 -17.79
CA THR A 433 36.78 32.76 -19.16
C THR A 433 36.82 34.28 -19.15
N THR A 434 37.15 34.88 -20.31
CA THR A 434 37.03 36.33 -20.49
C THR A 434 35.75 36.63 -21.25
N THR A 435 34.94 37.52 -20.70
CA THR A 435 33.66 37.93 -21.29
C THR A 435 33.61 39.44 -21.37
N THR A 436 33.33 39.97 -22.56
CA THR A 436 33.15 41.41 -22.81
C THR A 436 31.72 41.66 -23.28
N VAL A 437 31.04 42.60 -22.65
CA VAL A 437 29.72 43.08 -23.08
C VAL A 437 29.82 44.57 -23.36
N GLU A 438 29.38 45.00 -24.53
CA GLU A 438 29.29 46.40 -24.94
C GLU A 438 27.83 46.78 -25.19
N TRP A 439 27.42 47.92 -24.65
CA TRP A 439 26.12 48.53 -24.83
C TRP A 439 26.31 49.87 -25.51
N THR A 440 25.71 50.05 -26.68
CA THR A 440 25.80 51.29 -27.46
C THR A 440 24.41 51.84 -27.71
N LEU A 441 24.25 53.15 -27.62
CA LEU A 441 23.01 53.83 -27.98
C LEU A 441 22.82 53.83 -29.50
N GLY A 442 21.77 53.17 -29.97
CA GLY A 442 21.38 53.13 -31.36
C GLY A 442 20.76 54.46 -31.83
N SER A 443 20.69 54.63 -33.16
CA SER A 443 20.13 55.84 -33.77
C SER A 443 18.63 56.03 -33.52
N GLN A 444 17.91 54.98 -33.12
CA GLN A 444 16.49 55.03 -32.76
C GLN A 444 16.26 55.22 -31.26
N GLY A 445 17.33 55.38 -30.47
CA GLY A 445 17.27 55.48 -29.01
C GLY A 445 17.18 54.11 -28.31
N ASP A 446 17.32 53.02 -29.05
CA ASP A 446 17.42 51.65 -28.57
C ASP A 446 18.84 51.31 -28.06
N ILE A 447 18.98 50.28 -27.23
CA ILE A 447 20.29 49.81 -26.74
C ILE A 447 20.74 48.63 -27.60
N GLN A 448 21.85 48.81 -28.31
CA GLN A 448 22.52 47.76 -29.07
C GLN A 448 23.52 47.02 -28.16
N VAL A 449 23.49 45.68 -28.18
CA VAL A 449 24.32 44.85 -27.31
C VAL A 449 25.25 43.99 -28.15
N LEU A 450 26.55 44.06 -27.87
CA LEU A 450 27.57 43.14 -28.36
C LEU A 450 28.08 42.29 -27.20
N LEU A 451 28.17 40.99 -27.43
CA LEU A 451 28.81 40.04 -26.53
C LEU A 451 30.02 39.46 -27.26
N ASN A 452 31.23 39.70 -26.73
CA ASN A 452 32.48 39.28 -27.36
C ASN A 452 32.54 39.65 -28.86
N ASP A 453 32.23 40.91 -29.17
CA ASP A 453 32.21 41.49 -30.52
C ASP A 453 31.11 40.95 -31.47
N GLU A 454 30.17 40.13 -30.98
CA GLU A 454 29.03 39.61 -31.75
C GLU A 454 27.70 40.22 -31.27
N THR A 455 26.83 40.61 -32.22
CA THR A 455 25.47 41.05 -31.90
C THR A 455 24.61 39.87 -31.44
N ILE A 456 23.96 40.03 -30.30
CA ILE A 456 23.06 39.01 -29.75
C ILE A 456 21.59 39.29 -30.09
N GLN A 457 20.78 38.24 -30.08
CA GLN A 457 19.32 38.36 -30.14
C GLN A 457 18.70 37.70 -28.92
N PHE A 458 17.87 38.45 -28.20
CA PHE A 458 17.17 37.93 -27.03
C PHE A 458 16.08 36.92 -27.44
N SER A 459 15.81 35.98 -26.54
CA SER A 459 14.76 34.98 -26.71
C SER A 459 13.87 34.91 -25.47
N TYR A 460 12.57 34.65 -25.65
CA TYR A 460 11.64 34.49 -24.53
C TYR A 460 11.92 33.19 -23.77
N SER A 461 12.13 33.29 -22.45
CA SER A 461 12.24 32.13 -21.57
C SER A 461 10.89 31.71 -20.97
N GLN A 462 10.82 30.54 -20.32
CA GLN A 462 9.62 29.97 -19.66
C GLN A 462 9.08 30.78 -18.44
N GLY A 463 9.33 32.09 -18.40
CA GLY A 463 8.96 33.02 -17.34
C GLY A 463 8.81 34.46 -17.83
N GLU A 464 8.30 34.66 -19.05
CA GLU A 464 7.89 35.97 -19.64
C GLU A 464 9.00 37.00 -19.89
N GLN A 465 10.26 36.71 -19.58
CA GLN A 465 11.39 37.62 -19.82
C GLN A 465 12.24 37.22 -21.02
N GLU A 466 12.68 38.24 -21.77
CA GLU A 466 13.66 38.15 -22.85
C GLU A 466 15.06 37.98 -22.27
N VAL A 467 15.70 36.84 -22.56
CA VAL A 467 17.01 36.47 -22.00
C VAL A 467 17.92 35.89 -23.07
N TYR A 468 19.22 36.01 -22.83
CA TYR A 468 20.27 35.36 -23.61
C TYR A 468 21.31 34.75 -22.66
N TYR A 469 21.54 33.43 -22.81
CA TYR A 469 22.48 32.68 -21.99
C TYR A 469 23.78 32.45 -22.73
N SER A 470 24.89 32.81 -22.10
CA SER A 470 26.25 32.46 -22.54
C SER A 470 27.07 31.97 -21.35
N PRO A 471 28.06 31.08 -21.53
CA PRO A 471 28.97 30.71 -20.45
C PRO A 471 29.55 31.95 -19.75
N GLY A 472 29.32 32.05 -18.44
CA GLY A 472 29.83 33.13 -17.59
C GLY A 472 29.06 34.45 -17.63
N VAL A 473 28.01 34.60 -18.47
CA VAL A 473 27.14 35.78 -18.44
C VAL A 473 25.69 35.47 -18.82
N LEU A 474 24.75 36.04 -18.05
CA LEU A 474 23.35 36.13 -18.43
C LEU A 474 23.04 37.56 -18.84
N LEU A 475 22.40 37.73 -19.99
CA LEU A 475 21.82 39.00 -20.43
C LEU A 475 20.29 38.91 -20.31
N VAL A 476 19.69 39.90 -19.64
CA VAL A 476 18.24 40.01 -19.43
C VAL A 476 17.77 41.34 -20.01
N ASN A 477 16.75 41.30 -20.85
CA ASN A 477 16.11 42.48 -21.43
C ASN A 477 14.71 42.66 -20.81
N THR A 478 14.52 43.75 -20.05
CA THR A 478 13.22 44.13 -19.47
C THR A 478 12.96 45.62 -19.68
N SER A 479 12.91 46.42 -18.62
CA SER A 479 12.95 47.89 -18.69
C SER A 479 14.37 48.44 -18.84
N SER A 480 15.37 47.60 -18.62
CA SER A 480 16.80 47.84 -18.83
C SER A 480 17.45 46.55 -19.35
N ILE A 481 18.65 46.66 -19.91
CA ILE A 481 19.46 45.50 -20.30
C ILE A 481 20.47 45.23 -19.19
N THR A 482 20.31 44.08 -18.52
CA THR A 482 21.15 43.68 -17.39
C THR A 482 22.07 42.52 -17.77
N ALA A 483 23.39 42.71 -17.66
CA ALA A 483 24.37 41.62 -17.67
C ALA A 483 24.68 41.16 -16.25
N VAL A 484 24.60 39.86 -16.00
CA VAL A 484 25.01 39.23 -14.74
C VAL A 484 26.19 38.29 -15.02
N PHE A 485 27.38 38.69 -14.58
CA PHE A 485 28.64 37.97 -14.78
C PHE A 485 28.88 36.97 -13.63
N ASP A 486 29.04 35.68 -13.97
CA ASP A 486 29.22 34.55 -13.03
C ASP A 486 28.27 34.58 -11.81
N GLY A 487 27.04 35.09 -11.98
CA GLY A 487 26.06 35.21 -10.89
C GLY A 487 26.44 36.18 -9.77
N ALA A 488 27.46 37.01 -9.98
CA ALA A 488 28.08 37.80 -8.92
C ALA A 488 28.05 39.31 -9.17
N ILE A 489 28.46 39.77 -10.34
CA ILE A 489 28.46 41.19 -10.71
C ILE A 489 27.30 41.44 -11.65
N ALA A 490 26.54 42.50 -11.41
CA ALA A 490 25.49 42.91 -12.33
C ALA A 490 25.75 44.32 -12.86
N VAL A 491 25.49 44.50 -14.16
CA VAL A 491 25.55 45.80 -14.85
C VAL A 491 24.22 45.98 -15.56
N SER A 492 23.44 46.98 -15.16
CA SER A 492 22.13 47.29 -15.74
C SER A 492 22.20 48.61 -16.50
N ILE A 493 21.87 48.58 -17.79
CA ILE A 493 21.89 49.75 -18.67
C ILE A 493 20.47 50.12 -19.08
N SER A 494 20.10 51.38 -18.86
CA SER A 494 18.82 51.96 -19.30
C SER A 494 19.05 53.11 -20.27
N ALA A 495 18.16 53.27 -21.25
CA ALA A 495 18.16 54.40 -22.17
C ALA A 495 16.92 55.27 -21.91
N ASN A 496 17.13 56.55 -21.63
CA ASN A 496 16.06 57.54 -21.49
C ASN A 496 16.40 58.77 -22.31
N SER A 497 15.49 59.19 -23.18
CA SER A 497 15.65 60.40 -24.01
C SER A 497 16.97 60.47 -24.80
N GLY A 498 17.47 59.32 -25.27
CA GLY A 498 18.74 59.25 -26.00
C GLY A 498 19.99 59.41 -25.12
N ILE A 499 19.89 59.10 -23.82
CA ILE A 499 21.01 59.10 -22.87
C ILE A 499 21.04 57.75 -22.17
N LEU A 500 22.23 57.15 -22.09
CA LEU A 500 22.41 55.91 -21.34
C LEU A 500 22.67 56.20 -19.85
N SER A 501 22.30 55.26 -19.01
CA SER A 501 22.62 55.23 -17.59
C SER A 501 23.04 53.83 -17.20
N VAL A 502 23.98 53.71 -16.28
CA VAL A 502 24.49 52.44 -15.77
C VAL A 502 24.29 52.36 -14.26
N VAL A 503 23.82 51.19 -13.82
CA VAL A 503 23.91 50.74 -12.42
C VAL A 503 24.80 49.52 -12.40
N CYS A 504 25.92 49.60 -11.68
CA CYS A 504 26.82 48.47 -11.46
C CYS A 504 26.69 48.00 -10.01
N SER A 505 26.51 46.71 -9.79
CA SER A 505 26.35 46.11 -8.46
C SER A 505 27.48 45.12 -8.20
N LEU A 506 28.28 45.37 -7.16
CA LEU A 506 29.45 44.56 -6.81
C LEU A 506 29.25 43.76 -5.51
N PRO A 507 29.75 42.51 -5.47
CA PRO A 507 29.81 41.73 -4.23
C PRO A 507 30.94 42.23 -3.31
N ASP A 508 30.73 42.08 -1.99
CA ASP A 508 31.65 42.53 -0.91
C ASP A 508 33.10 42.07 -1.05
N ARG A 509 33.37 40.98 -1.77
CA ARG A 509 34.74 40.48 -2.01
C ARG A 509 35.66 41.45 -2.77
N TYR A 510 35.11 42.45 -3.46
CA TYR A 510 35.91 43.49 -4.15
C TYR A 510 36.21 44.71 -3.28
N ARG A 511 35.72 44.73 -2.03
CA ARG A 511 36.02 45.78 -1.06
C ARG A 511 37.53 45.99 -0.92
N ASN A 512 37.94 47.24 -0.79
CA ASN A 512 39.34 47.70 -0.73
C ASN A 512 40.17 47.41 -1.98
N SER A 513 39.54 46.97 -3.08
CA SER A 513 40.22 46.58 -4.32
C SER A 513 39.59 47.20 -5.56
N THR A 514 38.98 48.37 -5.41
CA THR A 514 38.37 49.13 -6.52
C THR A 514 39.12 50.43 -6.79
N LYS A 515 39.10 50.86 -8.06
CA LYS A 515 39.63 52.16 -8.52
C LYS A 515 38.83 52.66 -9.71
N GLY A 516 38.86 53.96 -9.98
CA GLY A 516 38.21 54.58 -11.14
C GLY A 516 37.31 55.73 -10.73
N LEU A 517 36.50 56.23 -11.67
CA LEU A 517 35.51 57.27 -11.37
C LEU A 517 34.43 56.82 -10.37
N LEU A 518 34.23 55.51 -10.16
CA LEU A 518 33.31 54.99 -9.14
C LEU A 518 33.95 54.82 -7.75
N GLY A 519 35.18 55.29 -7.57
CA GLY A 519 35.80 55.43 -6.24
C GLY A 519 36.56 54.22 -5.72
N VAL A 520 37.15 54.40 -4.54
CA VAL A 520 37.83 53.35 -3.75
C VAL A 520 36.82 52.86 -2.74
N TRP A 521 36.47 51.58 -2.78
CA TRP A 521 35.37 51.07 -1.99
C TRP A 521 35.84 50.53 -0.65
N ASP A 522 35.86 51.38 0.37
CA ASP A 522 36.30 51.03 1.72
C ASP A 522 35.39 51.58 2.84
N HIS A 523 34.24 52.15 2.46
CA HIS A 523 33.28 52.87 3.31
C HIS A 523 33.74 54.28 3.75
N ASP A 524 34.76 54.85 3.12
CA ASP A 524 35.17 56.24 3.35
C ASP A 524 35.05 57.08 2.06
N PRO A 525 34.00 57.88 1.90
CA PRO A 525 33.88 58.73 0.70
C PRO A 525 34.97 59.79 0.59
N ALA A 526 35.79 60.03 1.61
CA ALA A 526 36.81 61.08 1.62
C ALA A 526 37.97 60.83 0.66
N ASP A 527 38.24 59.58 0.30
CA ASP A 527 39.38 59.20 -0.55
C ASP A 527 38.99 58.82 -2.00
N ASP A 528 37.68 58.79 -2.28
CA ASP A 528 37.07 58.38 -3.55
C ASP A 528 37.60 59.12 -4.79
N PHE A 529 38.07 60.36 -4.63
CA PHE A 529 38.75 61.11 -5.69
C PHE A 529 40.23 60.74 -5.84
N GLN A 530 40.53 59.44 -5.80
CA GLN A 530 41.87 58.90 -6.03
C GLN A 530 42.19 58.81 -7.52
N MET A 531 43.29 59.42 -7.94
CA MET A 531 43.82 59.33 -9.31
C MET A 531 44.54 57.99 -9.56
N PRO A 532 44.80 57.60 -10.82
CA PRO A 532 45.51 56.34 -11.14
C PRO A 532 46.91 56.19 -10.51
N ASN A 533 47.57 57.31 -10.20
CA ASN A 533 48.87 57.36 -9.54
C ASN A 533 48.81 57.17 -8.00
N GLY A 534 47.60 57.06 -7.43
CA GLY A 534 47.36 56.89 -5.99
C GLY A 534 47.21 58.19 -5.19
N THR A 535 47.30 59.38 -5.79
CA THR A 535 47.04 60.65 -5.10
C THR A 535 45.56 61.02 -5.14
N SER A 536 45.00 61.60 -4.08
CA SER A 536 43.59 62.03 -4.04
C SER A 536 43.44 63.55 -3.90
N ILE A 537 42.31 64.09 -4.37
CA ILE A 537 41.86 65.47 -4.07
C ILE A 537 40.74 65.47 -3.02
N PRO A 538 40.54 66.57 -2.26
CA PRO A 538 39.46 66.65 -1.27
C PRO A 538 38.05 66.56 -1.90
N VAL A 539 37.10 65.93 -1.21
CA VAL A 539 35.69 65.82 -1.67
C VAL A 539 34.96 67.15 -1.83
N ASN A 540 35.46 68.22 -1.19
CA ASN A 540 34.91 69.58 -1.29
C ASN A 540 35.60 70.44 -2.37
N SER A 541 36.40 69.82 -3.25
CA SER A 541 37.05 70.45 -4.40
C SER A 541 36.07 71.12 -5.35
N SER A 542 36.57 72.07 -6.14
CA SER A 542 35.77 72.76 -7.17
C SER A 542 35.44 71.82 -8.34
N GLU A 543 34.40 72.15 -9.12
CA GLU A 543 34.05 71.32 -10.29
C GLU A 543 35.17 71.29 -11.34
N GLU A 544 35.97 72.36 -11.43
CA GLU A 544 37.17 72.44 -12.28
C GLU A 544 38.28 71.47 -11.83
N GLU A 545 38.49 71.35 -10.51
CA GLU A 545 39.43 70.39 -9.92
C GLU A 545 38.93 68.95 -10.11
N ILE A 546 37.63 68.71 -9.90
CA ILE A 546 36.98 67.41 -10.12
C ILE A 546 37.03 67.02 -11.61
N TYR A 547 36.84 67.97 -12.52
CA TYR A 547 37.03 67.75 -13.95
C TYR A 547 38.47 67.35 -14.28
N SER A 548 39.44 68.07 -13.73
CA SER A 548 40.87 67.74 -13.91
C SER A 548 41.20 66.35 -13.37
N TYR A 549 40.65 65.98 -12.21
CA TYR A 549 40.70 64.64 -11.66
C TYR A 549 40.12 63.61 -12.63
N GLY A 550 38.89 63.80 -13.11
CA GLY A 550 38.23 62.81 -13.95
C GLY A 550 38.94 62.62 -15.30
N MET A 551 39.58 63.66 -15.83
CA MET A 551 40.40 63.57 -17.04
C MET A 551 41.64 62.68 -16.90
N THR A 552 42.09 62.38 -15.67
CA THR A 552 43.18 61.41 -15.42
C THR A 552 42.76 59.96 -15.70
N TRP A 553 41.46 59.68 -15.76
CA TRP A 553 40.89 58.34 -15.97
C TRP A 553 40.59 57.99 -17.43
N LYS A 554 41.18 58.69 -18.41
CA LYS A 554 41.07 58.32 -19.83
C LYS A 554 41.70 56.94 -20.09
N PRO A 555 41.00 56.01 -20.77
CA PRO A 555 41.38 54.60 -20.87
C PRO A 555 42.31 54.31 -22.04
N PHE A 556 42.78 53.07 -22.09
CA PHE A 556 43.32 52.41 -23.27
C PHE A 556 42.40 51.22 -23.66
N GLY A 557 41.65 51.34 -24.76
CA GLY A 557 41.28 50.21 -25.63
C GLY A 557 40.25 49.15 -25.21
N LEU A 558 39.11 49.50 -24.57
CA LEU A 558 38.00 48.53 -24.34
C LEU A 558 36.77 48.72 -25.25
N LEU A 559 36.47 49.95 -25.66
CA LEU A 559 35.33 50.27 -26.52
C LEU A 559 35.76 50.31 -27.99
N THR A 560 34.85 49.95 -28.89
CA THR A 560 35.09 50.07 -30.33
C THR A 560 35.36 51.53 -30.73
N PRO A 561 36.39 51.85 -31.53
CA PRO A 561 36.72 53.24 -31.88
C PRO A 561 35.61 53.88 -32.74
N MET A 562 35.16 55.08 -32.36
CA MET A 562 34.38 55.98 -33.24
C MET A 562 35.24 57.16 -33.71
N ASP A 563 34.71 57.95 -34.64
CA ASP A 563 35.29 59.12 -35.34
C ASP A 563 36.33 59.95 -34.55
N PRO A 564 37.30 60.62 -35.22
CA PRO A 564 38.47 61.21 -34.57
C PRO A 564 38.11 62.19 -33.44
N PRO A 565 38.83 62.17 -32.31
CA PRO A 565 38.47 62.92 -31.12
C PRO A 565 38.57 64.43 -31.35
N VAL A 566 37.56 65.17 -30.88
CA VAL A 566 37.61 66.63 -30.75
C VAL A 566 38.68 66.96 -29.69
N LEU A 567 39.79 67.58 -30.12
CA LEU A 567 40.98 67.75 -29.28
C LEU A 567 40.84 68.81 -28.16
N ASN A 568 39.86 69.72 -28.25
CA ASN A 568 39.69 70.82 -27.30
C ASN A 568 38.22 70.93 -26.85
N PHE A 569 37.88 70.25 -25.76
CA PHE A 569 36.58 70.38 -25.09
C PHE A 569 36.79 70.81 -23.64
N THR A 570 36.13 71.90 -23.23
CA THR A 570 36.06 72.34 -21.84
C THR A 570 34.58 72.53 -21.50
N PRO A 571 34.06 71.91 -20.44
CA PRO A 571 32.67 72.08 -20.05
C PRO A 571 32.43 73.45 -19.41
N ILE A 572 31.17 73.85 -19.33
CA ILE A 572 30.77 75.01 -18.53
C ILE A 572 30.50 74.53 -17.11
N PHE A 573 31.09 75.20 -16.12
CA PHE A 573 30.91 74.86 -14.71
C PHE A 573 29.71 75.62 -14.10
N LEU A 574 29.06 75.03 -13.11
CA LEU A 574 27.92 75.63 -12.38
C LEU A 574 28.31 76.96 -11.73
N SER A 575 29.57 77.07 -11.31
CA SER A 575 30.19 78.31 -10.79
C SER A 575 30.07 79.47 -11.80
N TRP A 576 30.26 79.19 -13.09
CA TRP A 576 30.18 80.17 -14.17
C TRP A 576 28.73 80.53 -14.49
N LEU A 577 27.83 79.54 -14.54
CA LEU A 577 26.39 79.79 -14.76
C LEU A 577 25.76 80.66 -13.66
N ARG A 578 26.18 80.46 -12.41
CA ARG A 578 25.77 81.30 -11.29
C ARG A 578 26.23 82.76 -11.50
N GLN A 579 27.48 82.96 -11.94
CA GLN A 579 28.01 84.30 -12.22
C GLN A 579 27.31 84.97 -13.41
N GLU A 580 26.90 84.20 -14.42
CA GLU A 580 26.17 84.72 -15.58
C GLU A 580 24.76 85.22 -15.22
N ASN A 581 24.00 84.47 -14.42
CA ASN A 581 22.63 84.84 -14.05
C ASN A 581 22.21 84.34 -12.65
N GLU A 582 22.62 85.06 -11.61
CA GLU A 582 22.30 84.75 -10.20
C GLU A 582 20.79 84.64 -9.95
N SER A 583 19.97 85.47 -10.61
CA SER A 583 18.51 85.47 -10.41
C SER A 583 17.85 84.16 -10.88
N GLN A 584 18.31 83.63 -12.01
CA GLN A 584 17.85 82.36 -12.56
C GLN A 584 18.43 81.18 -11.78
N TYR A 585 19.67 81.30 -11.28
CA TYR A 585 20.27 80.32 -10.38
C TYR A 585 19.44 80.17 -9.10
N GLN A 586 19.04 81.27 -8.44
CA GLN A 586 18.23 81.21 -7.23
C GLN A 586 16.83 80.64 -7.48
N LEU A 587 16.22 80.95 -8.63
CA LEU A 587 14.96 80.35 -9.06
C LEU A 587 15.11 78.82 -9.23
N ALA A 588 16.13 78.38 -9.95
CA ALA A 588 16.43 76.96 -10.13
C ALA A 588 16.74 76.29 -8.77
N ALA A 589 17.51 76.93 -7.89
CA ALA A 589 17.83 76.40 -6.56
C ALA A 589 16.59 76.18 -5.69
N SER A 590 15.61 77.09 -5.77
CA SER A 590 14.33 76.91 -5.08
C SER A 590 13.50 75.74 -5.63
N GLN A 591 13.46 75.57 -6.97
CA GLN A 591 12.70 74.49 -7.62
C GLN A 591 13.35 73.12 -7.44
N CYS A 592 14.68 73.11 -7.40
CA CYS A 592 15.52 71.93 -7.26
C CYS A 592 15.84 71.54 -5.81
N HIS A 593 15.23 72.21 -4.81
CA HIS A 593 15.51 71.96 -3.39
C HIS A 593 17.01 71.97 -3.06
N SER A 594 17.77 72.87 -3.69
CA SER A 594 19.24 73.01 -3.58
C SER A 594 20.09 71.83 -4.12
N SER A 595 19.53 70.87 -4.86
CA SER A 595 20.35 69.87 -5.60
C SER A 595 21.16 70.54 -6.71
N LYS A 596 22.48 70.38 -6.67
CA LYS A 596 23.41 71.01 -7.64
C LYS A 596 23.18 70.49 -9.06
N GLU A 597 22.91 69.19 -9.16
CA GLU A 597 22.63 68.44 -10.39
C GLU A 597 21.41 69.03 -11.10
N CYS A 598 20.28 69.11 -10.39
CA CYS A 598 19.04 69.67 -10.92
C CYS A 598 19.18 71.15 -11.30
N ILE A 599 19.94 71.94 -10.52
CA ILE A 599 20.17 73.36 -10.83
C ILE A 599 20.95 73.49 -12.14
N TYR A 600 22.01 72.72 -12.30
CA TYR A 600 22.84 72.74 -13.51
C TYR A 600 22.01 72.39 -14.75
N ASP A 601 21.24 71.29 -14.70
CA ASP A 601 20.36 70.85 -15.78
C ASP A 601 19.30 71.89 -16.15
N SER A 602 18.67 72.50 -15.14
CA SER A 602 17.65 73.54 -15.33
C SER A 602 18.22 74.78 -16.05
N LEU A 603 19.43 75.19 -15.68
CA LEU A 603 20.10 76.34 -16.29
C LEU A 603 20.58 76.06 -17.72
N ARG A 604 20.91 74.81 -18.06
CA ARG A 604 21.45 74.44 -19.38
C ARG A 604 20.41 74.06 -20.42
N THR A 605 19.30 73.44 -20.00
CA THR A 605 18.33 72.87 -20.96
C THR A 605 17.08 73.73 -21.19
N GLN A 606 16.87 74.79 -20.38
CA GLN A 606 15.66 75.65 -20.41
C GLN A 606 14.32 74.87 -20.35
N SER A 607 14.34 73.60 -19.96
CA SER A 607 13.16 72.74 -19.85
C SER A 607 13.13 72.11 -18.47
N LEU A 608 11.98 72.20 -17.78
CA LEU A 608 11.69 71.40 -16.59
C LEU A 608 11.33 69.99 -17.04
N GLY A 609 12.31 69.27 -17.56
CA GLY A 609 12.18 67.86 -17.95
C GLY A 609 12.04 67.01 -16.70
N VAL A 610 10.95 66.25 -16.62
CA VAL A 610 10.63 65.31 -15.55
C VAL A 610 11.00 63.89 -16.04
N PRO A 611 12.10 63.24 -15.61
CA PRO A 611 12.41 61.85 -16.01
C PRO A 611 11.62 60.75 -15.23
N GLY A 612 11.98 59.46 -15.27
CA GLY A 612 11.23 58.36 -14.61
C GLY A 612 11.84 57.86 -13.27
N PRO A 613 11.19 56.93 -12.55
CA PRO A 613 11.46 56.64 -11.12
C PRO A 613 12.88 56.18 -10.75
N CYS A 614 13.57 55.38 -11.57
CA CYS A 614 14.94 54.90 -11.26
C CYS A 614 16.06 55.72 -11.92
N SER A 615 15.75 56.51 -12.97
CA SER A 615 16.70 57.40 -13.64
C SER A 615 16.76 58.81 -13.03
N LYS A 616 15.93 59.07 -12.01
CA LYS A 616 15.76 60.40 -11.38
C LYS A 616 16.42 60.55 -10.02
N GLN A 617 16.53 59.46 -9.26
CA GLN A 617 16.89 59.51 -7.84
C GLN A 617 17.87 58.38 -7.49
N PRO A 618 19.14 58.52 -7.90
CA PRO A 618 20.21 57.58 -7.55
C PRO A 618 20.33 57.41 -6.05
N ALA A 619 20.15 58.48 -5.26
CA ALA A 619 20.14 58.42 -3.80
C ALA A 619 19.03 57.52 -3.23
N VAL A 620 17.88 57.39 -3.91
CA VAL A 620 16.77 56.51 -3.48
C VAL A 620 17.03 55.06 -3.88
N CYS A 621 17.57 54.80 -5.08
CA CYS A 621 18.00 53.46 -5.49
C CYS A 621 19.21 52.96 -4.67
N TRP A 622 20.21 53.83 -4.46
CA TRP A 622 21.34 53.58 -3.58
C TRP A 622 20.82 53.31 -2.18
N ALA A 623 20.03 54.21 -1.56
CA ALA A 623 19.46 53.97 -0.23
C ALA A 623 18.58 52.72 -0.12
N ALA A 624 17.83 52.33 -1.16
CA ALA A 624 17.03 51.11 -1.16
C ALA A 624 17.91 49.85 -1.17
N LEU A 625 18.97 49.83 -1.99
CA LEU A 625 19.92 48.72 -2.13
C LEU A 625 20.97 48.66 -1.00
N SER A 626 21.37 49.82 -0.46
CA SER A 626 22.33 49.96 0.64
C SER A 626 21.67 50.02 2.02
N SER A 627 20.33 50.00 2.09
CA SER A 627 19.63 49.81 3.36
C SER A 627 19.96 48.42 3.92
N GLY A 628 20.94 48.37 4.82
CA GLY A 628 21.28 47.19 5.64
C GLY A 628 20.19 46.83 6.66
N ALA A 629 18.92 47.08 6.34
CA ALA A 629 17.77 46.67 7.13
C ALA A 629 17.59 45.17 6.92
N PHE A 630 18.18 44.37 7.80
CA PHE A 630 17.93 42.94 7.85
C PHE A 630 16.78 42.65 8.82
N PRO A 631 15.93 41.65 8.52
CA PRO A 631 15.03 41.12 9.53
C PRO A 631 15.83 40.46 10.65
N PRO A 632 15.23 40.26 11.84
CA PRO A 632 15.86 39.50 12.91
C PRO A 632 16.26 38.09 12.48
N VAL A 633 17.24 37.49 13.16
CA VAL A 633 17.59 36.07 12.97
C VAL A 633 16.96 35.25 14.09
N ILE A 634 16.11 34.28 13.75
CA ILE A 634 15.52 33.35 14.71
C ILE A 634 16.45 32.16 14.90
N THR A 635 16.77 31.84 16.15
CA THR A 635 17.58 30.68 16.53
C THR A 635 16.82 29.77 17.50
N GLY A 636 16.88 28.46 17.21
CA GLY A 636 16.25 27.40 17.99
C GLY A 636 15.97 26.17 17.13
N ASP A 637 15.73 25.02 17.77
CA ASP A 637 15.33 23.80 17.08
C ASP A 637 13.89 23.96 16.54
N PRO A 638 13.67 23.88 15.22
CA PRO A 638 12.33 24.01 14.64
C PRO A 638 11.42 22.80 14.93
N SER A 639 11.95 21.72 15.49
CA SER A 639 11.21 20.48 15.73
C SER A 639 10.68 20.40 17.15
N LEU A 640 9.38 20.15 17.28
CA LEU A 640 8.72 19.89 18.55
C LEU A 640 8.11 18.50 18.52
N THR A 641 8.40 17.73 19.56
CA THR A 641 7.85 16.38 19.73
C THR A 641 7.12 16.31 21.06
N ALA A 642 5.88 15.83 21.04
CA ALA A 642 5.04 15.71 22.23
C ALA A 642 4.27 14.38 22.24
N PHE A 643 4.06 13.82 23.42
CA PHE A 643 3.03 12.81 23.64
C PHE A 643 1.67 13.49 23.79
N ARG A 644 0.57 12.81 23.45
CA ARG A 644 -0.78 13.34 23.65
C ARG A 644 -0.93 13.85 25.09
N THR A 645 -1.53 15.03 25.26
CA THR A 645 -1.71 15.73 26.55
C THR A 645 -0.43 16.23 27.25
N ASP A 646 0.77 15.94 26.73
CA ASP A 646 2.00 16.52 27.27
C ASP A 646 2.15 17.98 26.83
N ARG A 647 2.47 18.84 27.79
CA ARG A 647 2.79 20.24 27.51
C ARG A 647 4.28 20.41 27.27
N VAL A 648 4.66 20.70 26.04
CA VAL A 648 6.04 20.96 25.62
C VAL A 648 6.30 22.45 25.60
N ARG A 649 7.39 22.88 26.26
CA ARG A 649 7.86 24.26 26.21
C ARG A 649 9.24 24.34 25.55
N ARG A 650 9.40 25.30 24.63
CA ARG A 650 10.66 25.61 23.94
C ARG A 650 10.92 27.11 23.99
N GLN A 651 12.19 27.47 24.12
CA GLN A 651 12.63 28.87 24.13
C GLN A 651 13.42 29.15 22.85
N TYR A 652 12.95 30.12 22.09
CA TYR A 652 13.63 30.63 20.90
C TYR A 652 14.28 31.97 21.21
N ARG A 653 15.26 32.35 20.40
CA ARG A 653 15.91 33.68 20.48
C ARG A 653 15.83 34.36 19.14
N ALA A 654 15.37 35.61 19.14
CA ALA A 654 15.45 36.50 17.98
C ALA A 654 16.63 37.44 18.19
N MET A 655 17.56 37.47 17.24
CA MET A 655 18.73 38.34 17.25
C MET A 655 18.49 39.50 16.28
N GLY A 656 18.63 40.73 16.74
CA GLY A 656 18.40 41.92 15.93
C GLY A 656 17.99 43.11 16.81
N VAL A 657 18.16 44.31 16.29
CA VAL A 657 17.79 45.54 17.03
C VAL A 657 16.27 45.56 17.23
N GLY A 658 15.84 45.63 18.51
CA GLY A 658 14.43 45.63 18.88
C GLY A 658 13.66 44.35 18.51
N ALA A 659 14.37 43.24 18.27
CA ALA A 659 13.76 41.99 17.84
C ALA A 659 12.82 41.42 18.91
N ARG A 660 11.57 41.14 18.52
CA ARG A 660 10.54 40.54 19.38
C ARG A 660 9.70 39.54 18.59
N PHE A 661 9.17 38.52 19.24
CA PHE A 661 8.30 37.55 18.58
C PHE A 661 6.86 38.09 18.48
N VAL A 662 6.17 37.75 17.39
CA VAL A 662 4.74 38.03 17.25
C VAL A 662 3.98 37.05 18.15
N PRO A 663 3.22 37.53 19.16
CA PRO A 663 2.50 36.62 20.04
C PRO A 663 1.39 35.88 19.30
N HIS A 664 1.23 34.60 19.60
CA HIS A 664 0.16 33.77 19.08
C HIS A 664 -0.51 33.04 20.24
N LEU A 665 -1.83 33.17 20.40
CA LEU A 665 -2.57 32.46 21.43
C LEU A 665 -3.67 31.60 20.80
N SER A 666 -3.58 30.30 21.05
CA SER A 666 -4.61 29.32 20.72
C SER A 666 -4.75 28.30 21.88
N PRO A 667 -5.82 27.48 21.90
CA PRO A 667 -6.02 26.48 22.95
C PRO A 667 -4.93 25.40 23.06
N GLU A 668 -4.17 25.18 21.98
CA GLU A 668 -3.12 24.15 21.90
C GLU A 668 -1.71 24.74 21.78
N LEU A 669 -1.57 25.98 21.32
CA LEU A 669 -0.27 26.61 21.08
C LEU A 669 -0.27 28.06 21.55
N ASN A 670 0.72 28.40 22.36
CA ASN A 670 0.97 29.75 22.83
C ASN A 670 2.42 30.16 22.53
N ILE A 671 2.61 31.33 21.92
CA ILE A 671 3.91 31.95 21.64
C ILE A 671 3.92 33.30 22.36
N SER A 672 4.86 33.48 23.29
CA SER A 672 5.07 34.76 23.95
C SER A 672 5.95 35.69 23.13
N GLU A 673 5.86 36.99 23.40
CA GLU A 673 6.73 38.02 22.81
C GLU A 673 8.22 37.78 23.13
N SER A 674 8.51 37.16 24.28
CA SER A 674 9.85 36.76 24.71
C SER A 674 10.39 35.51 24.00
N GLY A 675 9.63 34.88 23.11
CA GLY A 675 10.04 33.69 22.36
C GLY A 675 9.84 32.37 23.10
N THR A 676 9.03 32.35 24.15
CA THR A 676 8.62 31.11 24.81
C THR A 676 7.43 30.52 24.06
N LEU A 677 7.65 29.41 23.37
CA LEU A 677 6.61 28.62 22.72
C LEU A 677 6.19 27.49 23.64
N THR A 678 4.88 27.35 23.88
CA THR A 678 4.28 26.26 24.63
C THR A 678 3.24 25.57 23.76
N TRP A 679 3.42 24.28 23.52
CA TRP A 679 2.52 23.44 22.72
C TRP A 679 1.95 22.31 23.60
N GLU A 680 0.64 22.17 23.61
CA GLU A 680 -0.12 21.15 24.31
C GLU A 680 -1.15 20.55 23.32
N PRO A 681 -0.81 19.45 22.63
CA PRO A 681 -1.65 18.88 21.60
C PRO A 681 -2.94 18.31 22.20
N ARG A 682 -4.09 18.72 21.66
CA ARG A 682 -5.41 18.19 22.06
C ARG A 682 -6.01 17.26 21.00
N GLY A 683 -5.45 17.19 19.81
CA GLY A 683 -5.91 16.30 18.75
C GLY A 683 -4.99 16.26 17.54
N MET A 684 -5.51 15.67 16.46
CA MET A 684 -4.82 15.50 15.17
C MET A 684 -5.32 16.48 14.11
N ALA A 685 -5.86 17.62 14.52
CA ALA A 685 -6.25 18.66 13.59
C ALA A 685 -5.00 19.20 12.87
N PRO A 686 -4.99 19.32 11.53
CA PRO A 686 -3.84 19.85 10.80
C PRO A 686 -3.42 21.21 11.35
N LEU A 687 -2.13 21.35 11.67
CA LEU A 687 -1.55 22.55 12.28
C LEU A 687 -0.33 23.00 11.47
N THR A 688 -0.33 24.25 11.02
CA THR A 688 0.81 24.90 10.36
C THR A 688 1.08 26.23 11.04
N ILE A 689 2.25 26.34 11.66
CA ILE A 689 2.67 27.56 12.35
C ILE A 689 4.10 27.89 11.95
N ASN A 690 4.29 29.13 11.51
CA ASN A 690 5.60 29.74 11.35
C ASN A 690 5.85 30.64 12.56
N LEU A 691 7.00 30.49 13.21
CA LEU A 691 7.41 31.39 14.26
C LEU A 691 7.89 32.70 13.61
N GLU A 692 7.24 33.81 13.94
CA GLU A 692 7.55 35.13 13.38
C GLU A 692 8.26 36.02 14.41
N ALA A 693 9.36 36.64 14.01
CA ALA A 693 10.06 37.66 14.79
C ALA A 693 10.17 38.95 13.98
N VAL A 694 9.85 40.09 14.59
CA VAL A 694 9.82 41.42 13.97
C VAL A 694 10.88 42.30 14.61
N GLY A 695 11.67 42.99 13.79
CA GLY A 695 12.68 43.97 14.22
C GLY A 695 12.12 45.40 14.36
N SER A 696 12.93 46.33 14.87
CA SER A 696 12.54 47.75 14.97
C SER A 696 12.31 48.43 13.61
N ASN A 697 12.85 47.86 12.53
CA ASN A 697 12.64 48.27 11.15
C ASN A 697 11.36 47.70 10.52
N ASN A 698 10.52 47.01 11.31
CA ASN A 698 9.26 46.38 10.87
C ASN A 698 9.44 45.27 9.82
N LEU A 699 10.66 44.73 9.68
CA LEU A 699 10.93 43.54 8.89
C LEU A 699 10.77 42.29 9.76
N SER A 700 10.11 41.27 9.21
CA SER A 700 9.91 39.99 9.87
C SER A 700 10.86 38.90 9.36
N ALA A 701 11.13 37.94 10.22
CA ALA A 701 11.73 36.65 9.87
C ALA A 701 10.77 35.53 10.26
N LEU A 702 10.74 34.49 9.44
CA LEU A 702 9.91 33.31 9.66
C LEU A 702 10.79 32.08 9.90
N LEU A 703 10.43 31.28 10.89
CA LEU A 703 10.96 29.93 11.08
C LEU A 703 9.81 28.94 10.99
N GLN A 704 9.80 28.11 9.95
CA GLN A 704 8.79 27.08 9.79
C GLN A 704 9.00 25.97 10.83
N LEU A 705 8.04 25.82 11.74
CA LEU A 705 8.09 24.80 12.79
C LEU A 705 7.59 23.46 12.26
N ARG A 706 8.02 22.38 12.90
CA ARG A 706 7.58 21.01 12.63
C ARG A 706 7.13 20.35 13.93
N PHE A 707 5.92 19.82 13.93
CA PHE A 707 5.33 19.20 15.11
C PHE A 707 5.23 17.70 14.88
N THR A 708 5.68 16.90 15.84
CA THR A 708 5.53 15.45 15.84
C THR A 708 4.74 15.03 17.06
N LEU A 709 3.51 14.56 16.83
CA LEU A 709 2.60 14.10 17.85
C LEU A 709 2.69 12.58 17.98
N CYS A 710 2.87 12.12 19.21
CA CYS A 710 2.66 10.73 19.59
C CYS A 710 1.26 10.55 20.17
N SER A 711 0.37 9.93 19.41
CA SER A 711 -1.03 9.68 19.81
C SER A 711 -1.26 8.30 20.41
N CYS A 712 -0.23 7.47 20.56
CA CYS A 712 -0.33 6.10 21.09
C CYS A 712 -0.89 6.07 22.51
N SER A 713 -1.27 4.87 22.97
CA SER A 713 -1.75 4.66 24.32
C SER A 713 -0.70 4.99 25.37
N ARG A 714 0.57 4.67 25.10
CA ARG A 714 1.73 4.99 25.95
C ARG A 714 2.83 5.67 25.14
N SER A 715 3.62 6.52 25.79
CA SER A 715 4.70 7.26 25.11
C SER A 715 5.81 6.37 24.57
N GLN A 716 6.11 5.25 25.24
CA GLN A 716 7.15 4.29 24.83
C GLN A 716 6.78 3.49 23.57
N GLU A 717 5.49 3.44 23.24
CA GLU A 717 4.98 2.75 22.05
C GLU A 717 5.23 3.55 20.76
N CYS A 718 5.65 4.81 20.84
CA CYS A 718 5.82 5.64 19.65
C CYS A 718 7.09 5.37 18.86
N ASP A 719 6.92 5.13 17.57
CA ASP A 719 7.99 5.07 16.60
C ASP A 719 8.11 6.40 15.84
N TYR A 720 8.92 7.30 16.38
CA TYR A 720 9.21 8.60 15.79
C TYR A 720 10.04 8.52 14.49
N SER A 721 10.58 7.34 14.14
CA SER A 721 11.27 7.14 12.86
C SER A 721 10.30 6.92 11.70
N ASN A 722 9.06 6.54 11.99
CA ASN A 722 8.02 6.30 11.01
C ASN A 722 6.81 7.21 11.30
N THR A 723 6.79 8.36 10.64
CA THR A 723 5.76 9.39 10.79
C THR A 723 4.99 9.61 9.49
N VAL A 724 3.79 10.19 9.61
CA VAL A 724 2.96 10.59 8.47
C VAL A 724 2.55 12.06 8.65
N THR A 725 2.63 12.84 7.57
CA THR A 725 2.18 14.24 7.57
C THR A 725 0.67 14.33 7.43
N LEU A 726 0.01 15.08 8.31
CA LEU A 726 -1.45 15.27 8.28
C LEU A 726 -1.84 16.47 7.42
N GLY A 727 -2.70 16.24 6.43
CA GLY A 727 -3.35 17.31 5.64
C GLY A 727 -2.39 18.26 4.92
N GLY A 728 -1.14 17.84 4.65
CA GLY A 728 -0.10 18.72 4.11
C GLY A 728 0.36 19.83 5.07
N SER A 729 0.05 19.71 6.36
CA SER A 729 0.42 20.67 7.40
C SER A 729 1.82 20.42 7.98
N SER A 730 2.22 21.22 8.96
CA SER A 730 3.47 20.98 9.72
C SER A 730 3.34 19.91 10.81
N LEU A 731 2.13 19.37 11.04
CA LEU A 731 1.87 18.32 12.02
C LEU A 731 2.09 16.93 11.41
N GLN A 732 2.94 16.16 12.08
CA GLN A 732 3.27 14.78 11.80
C GLN A 732 2.76 13.92 12.96
N VAL A 733 2.31 12.70 12.65
CA VAL A 733 1.93 11.71 13.68
C VAL A 733 2.86 10.52 13.60
N ALA A 734 3.43 10.15 14.74
CA ALA A 734 4.25 8.95 14.88
C ALA A 734 3.38 7.68 14.85
N SER A 735 3.85 6.64 14.17
CA SER A 735 3.24 5.32 14.24
C SER A 735 3.43 4.68 15.61
N CYS A 736 2.56 3.74 15.97
CA CYS A 736 2.60 3.07 17.25
C CYS A 736 3.10 1.63 17.11
N ARG A 737 3.79 1.15 18.15
CA ARG A 737 4.23 -0.23 18.37
C ARG A 737 3.60 -0.71 19.68
N CYS A 738 2.52 -1.47 19.56
CA CYS A 738 1.64 -1.81 20.67
C CYS A 738 2.19 -2.98 21.48
N GLU A 739 2.12 -2.86 22.81
CA GLU A 739 2.44 -3.95 23.73
C GLU A 739 1.19 -4.68 24.22
N GLY A 740 1.35 -5.90 24.73
CA GLY A 740 0.27 -6.62 25.42
C GLY A 740 -0.92 -7.03 24.52
N GLY A 741 -0.70 -7.15 23.21
CA GLY A 741 -1.73 -7.57 22.25
C GLY A 741 -2.74 -6.49 21.86
N TYR A 742 -2.52 -5.24 22.28
CA TYR A 742 -3.30 -4.11 21.81
C TYR A 742 -3.06 -3.86 20.32
N SER A 743 -4.05 -3.30 19.65
CA SER A 743 -4.01 -3.03 18.22
C SER A 743 -4.65 -1.68 17.88
N GLY A 744 -4.78 -1.42 16.59
CA GLY A 744 -5.24 -0.14 16.06
C GLY A 744 -4.11 0.88 15.86
N PRO A 745 -4.39 1.96 15.12
CA PRO A 745 -3.38 2.97 14.76
C PRO A 745 -2.72 3.64 15.96
N PHE A 746 -3.38 3.65 17.12
CA PHE A 746 -2.91 4.29 18.35
C PHE A 746 -2.85 3.34 19.55
N CYS A 747 -2.84 2.03 19.33
CA CYS A 747 -2.88 1.02 20.41
C CYS A 747 -4.10 1.19 21.33
N GLN A 748 -5.20 1.71 20.79
CA GLN A 748 -6.43 1.98 21.54
C GLN A 748 -7.35 0.77 21.59
N ASP A 749 -7.19 -0.17 20.65
CA ASP A 749 -8.06 -1.34 20.56
C ASP A 749 -7.49 -2.45 21.44
N PRO A 750 -8.23 -2.94 22.45
CA PRO A 750 -7.78 -4.02 23.30
C PRO A 750 -7.60 -5.32 22.48
N PRO A 751 -6.86 -6.31 23.02
CA PRO A 751 -6.80 -7.64 22.41
C PRO A 751 -8.21 -8.16 22.15
N ASP A 752 -8.53 -8.42 20.88
CA ASP A 752 -9.81 -8.98 20.46
C ASP A 752 -9.68 -10.50 20.31
N PRO A 753 -10.29 -11.31 21.20
CA PRO A 753 -10.28 -12.77 21.10
C PRO A 753 -10.83 -13.31 19.77
N CYS A 754 -11.66 -12.52 19.08
CA CYS A 754 -12.30 -12.84 17.80
C CYS A 754 -11.49 -12.43 16.57
N ALA A 755 -10.41 -11.65 16.71
CA ALA A 755 -9.67 -11.13 15.57
C ALA A 755 -9.08 -12.22 14.66
N GLN A 756 -8.76 -13.39 15.21
CA GLN A 756 -8.26 -14.53 14.45
C GLN A 756 -9.35 -15.30 13.70
N GLY A 757 -10.63 -15.03 13.96
CA GLY A 757 -11.75 -15.79 13.40
C GLY A 757 -11.95 -17.16 14.06
N CYS A 758 -13.21 -17.56 14.19
CA CYS A 758 -13.58 -18.85 14.76
C CYS A 758 -13.84 -19.89 13.67
N PHE A 759 -13.85 -21.16 14.07
CA PHE A 759 -14.16 -22.27 13.20
C PHE A 759 -15.54 -22.09 12.54
N PRO A 760 -15.74 -22.52 11.27
CA PRO A 760 -17.02 -22.39 10.59
C PRO A 760 -18.21 -22.92 11.41
N GLY A 761 -19.20 -22.06 11.64
CA GLY A 761 -20.40 -22.38 12.43
C GLY A 761 -20.26 -22.16 13.94
N VAL A 762 -19.10 -21.72 14.43
CA VAL A 762 -18.88 -21.29 15.82
C VAL A 762 -19.10 -19.79 15.93
N GLY A 763 -19.96 -19.39 16.87
CA GLY A 763 -20.14 -17.97 17.21
C GLY A 763 -18.95 -17.44 18.00
N CYS A 764 -18.57 -16.18 17.78
CA CYS A 764 -17.56 -15.51 18.59
C CYS A 764 -18.20 -14.50 19.54
N ASP A 765 -17.80 -14.55 20.81
CA ASP A 765 -18.12 -13.55 21.82
C ASP A 765 -16.92 -12.62 22.02
N SER A 766 -17.15 -11.31 22.07
CA SER A 766 -16.07 -10.30 22.13
C SER A 766 -15.26 -10.32 23.44
N HIS A 767 -15.75 -10.99 24.49
CA HIS A 767 -15.04 -11.11 25.77
C HIS A 767 -14.52 -12.54 26.00
N ALA A 768 -15.30 -13.55 25.64
CA ALA A 768 -14.96 -14.96 25.87
C ALA A 768 -14.22 -15.64 24.69
N GLY A 769 -14.26 -15.03 23.49
CA GLY A 769 -13.70 -15.60 22.27
C GLY A 769 -14.61 -16.63 21.60
N CYS A 770 -14.02 -17.61 20.93
CA CYS A 770 -14.78 -18.61 20.20
C CYS A 770 -15.60 -19.50 21.15
N GLY A 771 -16.86 -19.72 20.79
CA GLY A 771 -17.74 -20.67 21.47
C GLY A 771 -17.32 -22.13 21.25
N PRO A 772 -18.07 -23.10 21.79
CA PRO A 772 -17.74 -24.52 21.61
C PRO A 772 -17.80 -24.96 20.15
N CYS A 773 -16.98 -25.94 19.78
CA CYS A 773 -17.00 -26.56 18.46
C CYS A 773 -18.37 -27.16 18.10
N PRO A 774 -18.74 -27.22 16.80
CA PRO A 774 -20.00 -27.82 16.36
C PRO A 774 -20.13 -29.29 16.77
N ALA A 775 -21.36 -29.80 16.85
CA ALA A 775 -21.64 -31.16 17.31
C ALA A 775 -20.85 -32.23 16.50
N GLY A 776 -20.14 -33.12 17.22
CA GLY A 776 -19.28 -34.15 16.63
C GLY A 776 -17.80 -33.77 16.52
N LEU A 777 -17.47 -32.50 16.77
CA LEU A 777 -16.10 -31.97 16.80
C LEU A 777 -15.69 -31.60 18.24
N THR A 778 -14.40 -31.61 18.50
CA THR A 778 -13.76 -31.23 19.77
C THR A 778 -12.70 -30.16 19.52
N GLY A 779 -12.45 -29.29 20.50
CA GLY A 779 -11.46 -28.22 20.40
C GLY A 779 -11.87 -26.97 21.18
N ASP A 780 -11.15 -25.88 20.93
CA ASP A 780 -11.34 -24.58 21.62
C ASP A 780 -12.28 -23.61 20.86
N GLY A 781 -12.91 -24.09 19.78
CA GLY A 781 -13.80 -23.28 18.94
C GLY A 781 -13.10 -22.47 17.85
N ARG A 782 -11.79 -22.22 18.00
CA ARG A 782 -10.94 -21.69 16.93
C ARG A 782 -10.41 -22.83 16.08
N HIS A 783 -9.89 -23.86 16.75
CA HIS A 783 -9.45 -25.09 16.14
C HIS A 783 -10.40 -26.21 16.54
N CYS A 784 -11.10 -26.78 15.55
CA CYS A 784 -12.02 -27.88 15.78
C CYS A 784 -11.60 -29.09 14.94
N CYS A 785 -11.50 -30.25 15.58
CA CYS A 785 -11.17 -31.51 14.94
C CYS A 785 -12.20 -32.60 15.27
N GLY A 786 -12.27 -33.65 14.46
CA GLY A 786 -13.13 -34.80 14.76
C GLY A 786 -12.66 -35.50 16.02
N SER A 787 -13.60 -35.88 16.91
CA SER A 787 -13.29 -36.57 18.17
C SER A 787 -12.44 -37.84 17.94
N THR A 788 -11.14 -37.75 18.22
CA THR A 788 -10.29 -38.92 18.37
C THR A 788 -10.47 -39.43 19.80
N CYS A 789 -11.35 -40.42 20.04
CA CYS A 789 -11.27 -41.21 21.27
C CYS A 789 -9.89 -41.89 21.28
N GLY A 790 -8.89 -41.24 21.88
CA GLY A 790 -7.55 -41.76 22.05
C GLY A 790 -7.56 -42.98 22.96
N SER A 791 -6.92 -44.08 22.53
CA SER A 791 -6.68 -45.33 23.28
C SER A 791 -7.90 -46.11 23.80
N HIS A 792 -9.14 -45.74 23.47
CA HIS A 792 -10.30 -46.60 23.72
C HIS A 792 -10.55 -47.51 22.52
N PHE A 793 -10.56 -48.82 22.75
CA PHE A 793 -10.88 -49.82 21.73
C PHE A 793 -12.19 -50.52 22.08
N CYS A 794 -12.94 -50.93 21.06
CA CYS A 794 -14.04 -51.84 21.24
C CYS A 794 -13.54 -53.18 21.82
N PRO A 795 -14.06 -53.64 22.98
CA PRO A 795 -13.68 -54.93 23.53
C PRO A 795 -13.91 -56.06 22.53
N LYS A 796 -12.95 -56.97 22.42
CA LYS A 796 -13.05 -58.11 21.50
C LYS A 796 -14.27 -58.95 21.89
N GLY A 797 -15.21 -59.13 20.96
CA GLY A 797 -16.47 -59.86 21.21
C GLY A 797 -17.61 -59.05 21.85
N TYR A 798 -17.52 -57.71 21.87
CA TYR A 798 -18.56 -56.87 22.44
C TYR A 798 -19.90 -56.95 21.68
N CYS A 799 -19.85 -57.07 20.35
CA CYS A 799 -21.01 -57.27 19.47
C CYS A 799 -21.00 -58.71 18.91
N ASN A 800 -22.16 -59.37 18.93
CA ASN A 800 -22.29 -60.76 18.49
C ASN A 800 -22.88 -60.84 17.07
N ASN A 801 -22.84 -62.05 16.48
CA ASN A 801 -23.52 -62.39 15.22
C ASN A 801 -23.27 -61.43 14.04
N GLY A 802 -22.03 -60.96 13.90
CA GLY A 802 -21.63 -60.05 12.81
C GLY A 802 -21.96 -58.58 13.03
N GLY A 803 -22.39 -58.19 14.24
CA GLY A 803 -22.55 -56.78 14.62
C GLY A 803 -21.22 -56.02 14.62
N ARG A 804 -21.22 -54.80 14.09
CA ARG A 804 -20.04 -53.93 14.14
C ARG A 804 -20.07 -53.07 15.40
N CYS A 805 -18.96 -53.08 16.14
CA CYS A 805 -18.78 -52.26 17.32
C CYS A 805 -18.22 -50.88 16.92
N HIS A 806 -18.83 -49.83 17.46
CA HIS A 806 -18.39 -48.44 17.32
C HIS A 806 -18.47 -47.75 18.69
N LEU A 807 -17.57 -46.81 18.96
CA LEU A 807 -17.62 -46.03 20.20
C LEU A 807 -18.64 -44.90 20.07
N HIS A 808 -19.39 -44.65 21.13
CA HIS A 808 -20.34 -43.55 21.19
C HIS A 808 -19.58 -42.21 21.16
N PRO A 809 -19.96 -41.24 20.29
CA PRO A 809 -19.13 -40.07 19.96
C PRO A 809 -18.81 -39.13 21.14
N ILE A 810 -19.62 -39.17 22.20
CA ILE A 810 -19.51 -38.24 23.35
C ILE A 810 -19.02 -38.95 24.62
N SER A 811 -19.43 -40.20 24.83
CA SER A 811 -19.15 -40.96 26.06
C SER A 811 -18.03 -41.98 25.90
N CYS A 812 -17.51 -42.17 24.67
CA CYS A 812 -16.57 -43.24 24.29
C CYS A 812 -17.00 -44.64 24.79
N THR A 813 -18.31 -44.89 24.96
CA THR A 813 -18.86 -46.20 25.34
C THR A 813 -19.09 -47.07 24.11
N PRO A 814 -18.72 -48.35 24.11
CA PRO A 814 -18.92 -49.24 22.95
C PRO A 814 -20.41 -49.51 22.70
N THR A 815 -20.81 -49.39 21.43
CA THR A 815 -22.18 -49.55 20.93
C THR A 815 -22.16 -50.46 19.70
N CYS A 816 -23.23 -51.25 19.47
CA CYS A 816 -23.30 -52.20 18.37
C CYS A 816 -24.27 -51.75 17.29
N THR A 817 -23.83 -51.81 16.03
CA THR A 817 -24.72 -51.78 14.86
C THR A 817 -25.02 -53.22 14.45
N CYS A 818 -26.26 -53.66 14.67
CA CYS A 818 -26.70 -55.04 14.43
C CYS A 818 -27.21 -55.26 13.00
N PRO A 819 -26.98 -56.44 12.40
CA PRO A 819 -27.64 -56.82 11.16
C PRO A 819 -29.17 -56.86 11.32
N PRO A 820 -29.97 -56.61 10.24
CA PRO A 820 -31.42 -56.44 10.32
C PRO A 820 -32.21 -57.57 10.99
N ALA A 821 -31.65 -58.78 11.01
CA ALA A 821 -32.28 -59.93 11.62
C ALA A 821 -32.27 -59.91 13.16
N PHE A 822 -31.42 -59.10 13.81
CA PHE A 822 -31.25 -59.04 15.26
C PHE A 822 -31.87 -57.77 15.86
N THR A 823 -32.51 -57.91 17.02
CA THR A 823 -33.39 -56.85 17.57
C THR A 823 -32.94 -56.26 18.90
N ASP A 824 -31.91 -56.82 19.53
CA ASP A 824 -31.38 -56.36 20.82
C ASP A 824 -30.05 -55.58 20.68
N GLN A 825 -29.68 -54.82 21.72
CA GLN A 825 -28.54 -53.89 21.71
C GLN A 825 -27.15 -54.55 21.54
N ARG A 826 -27.04 -55.88 21.67
CA ARG A 826 -25.79 -56.65 21.50
C ARG A 826 -25.83 -57.68 20.38
N CYS A 827 -26.90 -57.68 19.59
CA CYS A 827 -27.13 -58.55 18.45
C CYS A 827 -27.19 -60.05 18.83
N LEU A 828 -27.76 -60.38 19.98
CA LEU A 828 -27.91 -61.75 20.51
C LEU A 828 -29.23 -62.43 20.13
N VAL A 829 -30.31 -61.66 19.93
CA VAL A 829 -31.67 -62.17 19.73
C VAL A 829 -32.12 -61.88 18.31
N ALA A 830 -32.42 -62.94 17.55
CA ALA A 830 -32.99 -62.83 16.22
C ALA A 830 -34.50 -62.60 16.30
N GLY A 831 -35.04 -61.73 15.45
CA GLY A 831 -36.46 -61.35 15.47
C GLY A 831 -36.90 -60.41 14.35
N GLY A 832 -35.97 -59.80 13.63
CA GLY A 832 -36.24 -58.95 12.48
C GLY A 832 -36.43 -59.75 11.19
N ASP A 833 -37.19 -59.18 10.26
CA ASP A 833 -37.29 -59.68 8.89
C ASP A 833 -36.13 -59.11 8.07
N PHE A 834 -35.58 -59.89 7.14
CA PHE A 834 -34.43 -59.47 6.35
C PHE A 834 -34.54 -59.94 4.90
N GLN A 835 -33.85 -59.26 4.00
CA GLN A 835 -33.74 -59.68 2.61
C GLN A 835 -32.59 -60.69 2.44
N PRO A 836 -32.81 -61.82 1.76
CA PRO A 836 -31.76 -62.81 1.50
C PRO A 836 -30.77 -62.31 0.46
N LEU A 837 -29.49 -62.65 0.65
CA LEU A 837 -28.44 -62.42 -0.35
C LEU A 837 -28.38 -63.61 -1.33
N PRO A 838 -28.16 -63.38 -2.65
CA PRO A 838 -28.05 -64.45 -3.63
C PRO A 838 -26.76 -65.27 -3.45
N SER A 839 -26.82 -66.58 -3.70
CA SER A 839 -25.64 -67.47 -3.63
C SER A 839 -24.71 -67.29 -4.84
N THR A 840 -23.45 -66.90 -4.61
CA THR A 840 -22.45 -66.72 -5.68
C THR A 840 -21.73 -68.03 -6.00
N GLY A 841 -22.00 -68.64 -7.17
CA GLY A 841 -21.14 -69.65 -7.76
C GLY A 841 -19.95 -68.99 -8.48
N ARG A 842 -18.71 -69.31 -8.10
CA ARG A 842 -17.50 -68.82 -8.77
C ARG A 842 -17.19 -69.69 -10.01
N CYS A 843 -16.96 -69.05 -11.15
CA CYS A 843 -16.19 -69.63 -12.26
C CYS A 843 -15.01 -68.71 -12.59
N LEU A 844 -13.80 -69.26 -12.48
CA LEU A 844 -12.56 -68.75 -13.08
C LEU A 844 -12.57 -69.10 -14.58
N VAL A 845 -11.92 -68.33 -15.47
CA VAL A 845 -10.76 -68.68 -16.37
C VAL A 845 -10.33 -67.39 -17.17
N PRO A 846 -9.34 -67.40 -18.11
CA PRO A 846 -7.97 -66.87 -17.96
C PRO A 846 -7.65 -65.59 -18.75
N SER A 847 -6.43 -65.10 -18.54
CA SER A 847 -5.73 -64.03 -19.27
C SER A 847 -5.39 -64.37 -20.73
N GLY A 848 -5.42 -63.36 -21.60
CA GLY A 848 -4.77 -63.36 -22.92
C GLY A 848 -4.40 -61.92 -23.31
N ASP A 849 -3.15 -61.74 -23.74
CA ASP A 849 -2.47 -60.49 -24.04
C ASP A 849 -2.38 -60.28 -25.56
N SER A 850 -2.58 -59.06 -26.08
CA SER A 850 -1.94 -58.53 -27.30
C SER A 850 -2.38 -57.11 -27.65
N ASP A 851 -1.42 -56.34 -28.16
CA ASP A 851 -1.40 -54.91 -28.46
C ASP A 851 -2.54 -54.32 -29.31
N GLY A 852 -3.02 -53.15 -28.84
CA GLY A 852 -4.01 -52.30 -29.50
C GLY A 852 -5.27 -52.16 -28.64
N PHE A 853 -5.39 -51.04 -27.90
CA PHE A 853 -6.47 -50.85 -26.92
C PHE A 853 -7.87 -50.85 -27.56
N THR A 854 -8.49 -52.03 -27.56
CA THR A 854 -9.89 -52.28 -27.86
C THR A 854 -10.59 -52.44 -26.53
N PHE A 855 -11.40 -51.47 -26.09
CA PHE A 855 -12.12 -51.62 -24.83
C PHE A 855 -13.45 -52.33 -25.03
N MET A 856 -13.55 -53.49 -24.40
CA MET A 856 -14.68 -54.37 -24.33
C MET A 856 -15.49 -54.05 -23.07
N VAL A 857 -16.59 -53.27 -23.17
CA VAL A 857 -17.37 -52.91 -21.98
C VAL A 857 -18.36 -54.02 -21.63
N VAL A 858 -17.93 -54.93 -20.76
CA VAL A 858 -18.79 -55.91 -20.09
C VAL A 858 -19.47 -55.25 -18.90
N SER A 859 -20.80 -55.17 -18.91
CA SER A 859 -21.55 -54.74 -17.72
C SER A 859 -22.29 -55.91 -17.10
N GLU A 860 -21.97 -56.20 -15.83
CA GLU A 860 -22.61 -57.23 -15.02
C GLU A 860 -23.49 -56.56 -13.96
N PHE A 861 -24.78 -56.85 -13.99
CA PHE A 861 -25.72 -56.33 -13.01
C PHE A 861 -26.25 -57.46 -12.14
N ALA A 862 -26.08 -57.33 -10.83
CA ALA A 862 -26.91 -58.05 -9.86
C ALA A 862 -28.25 -57.31 -9.77
N TYR A 863 -29.34 -57.98 -10.11
CA TYR A 863 -30.67 -57.39 -10.01
C TYR A 863 -31.18 -57.51 -8.57
N ASP A 864 -31.78 -56.42 -8.07
CA ASP A 864 -32.62 -56.46 -6.89
C ASP A 864 -33.87 -57.29 -7.20
N SER A 865 -34.39 -57.99 -6.20
CA SER A 865 -35.59 -58.84 -6.30
C SER A 865 -36.89 -58.08 -6.57
N ARG A 866 -36.82 -56.77 -6.86
CA ARG A 866 -37.97 -55.90 -7.18
C ARG A 866 -38.44 -56.08 -8.63
N SER A 867 -39.75 -56.25 -8.80
CA SER A 867 -40.42 -56.51 -10.08
C SER A 867 -40.15 -55.43 -11.15
N THR A 868 -40.13 -54.16 -10.76
CA THR A 868 -39.88 -53.02 -11.66
C THR A 868 -38.44 -52.98 -12.19
N ILE A 869 -37.47 -53.40 -11.37
CA ILE A 869 -36.06 -53.47 -11.78
C ILE A 869 -35.86 -54.63 -12.75
N ILE A 870 -36.46 -55.79 -12.47
CA ILE A 870 -36.43 -56.94 -13.37
C ILE A 870 -37.06 -56.58 -14.72
N GLN A 871 -38.21 -55.91 -14.72
CA GLN A 871 -38.89 -55.50 -15.94
C GLN A 871 -38.07 -54.48 -16.75
N PHE A 872 -37.54 -53.45 -16.08
CA PHE A 872 -36.67 -52.47 -16.73
C PHE A 872 -35.45 -53.14 -17.37
N LEU A 873 -34.76 -54.02 -16.65
CA LEU A 873 -33.55 -54.69 -17.14
C LEU A 873 -33.84 -55.67 -18.30
N ASN A 874 -34.96 -56.41 -18.25
CA ASN A 874 -35.30 -57.43 -19.24
C ASN A 874 -35.96 -56.87 -20.51
N GLU A 875 -36.63 -55.72 -20.43
CA GLU A 875 -37.51 -55.22 -21.50
C GLU A 875 -37.21 -53.78 -21.93
N GLU A 876 -36.77 -52.90 -21.03
CA GLU A 876 -36.63 -51.45 -21.31
C GLU A 876 -35.18 -50.98 -21.44
N LEU A 877 -34.22 -51.73 -20.89
CA LEU A 877 -32.81 -51.37 -20.79
C LEU A 877 -32.13 -51.13 -22.15
N PRO A 878 -32.33 -51.96 -23.19
CA PRO A 878 -31.71 -51.72 -24.50
C PRO A 878 -32.16 -50.37 -25.12
N GLY A 879 -33.45 -50.04 -24.96
CA GLY A 879 -34.02 -48.77 -25.42
C GLY A 879 -33.49 -47.58 -24.62
N ALA A 880 -33.40 -47.72 -23.30
CA ALA A 880 -32.85 -46.70 -22.41
C ALA A 880 -31.37 -46.40 -22.72
N ILE A 881 -30.54 -47.43 -22.96
CA ILE A 881 -29.12 -47.27 -23.34
C ILE A 881 -29.01 -46.54 -24.68
N THR A 882 -29.77 -46.98 -25.69
CA THR A 882 -29.74 -46.39 -27.03
C THR A 882 -30.20 -44.92 -27.01
N ALA A 883 -31.22 -44.59 -26.22
CA ALA A 883 -31.73 -43.23 -26.05
C ALA A 883 -30.75 -42.34 -25.28
N ALA A 884 -30.19 -42.82 -24.17
CA ALA A 884 -29.21 -42.09 -23.36
C ALA A 884 -27.94 -41.79 -24.17
N PHE A 885 -27.46 -42.75 -24.95
CA PHE A 885 -26.26 -42.60 -25.76
C PHE A 885 -26.46 -41.61 -26.93
N ASN A 886 -27.65 -41.61 -27.55
CA ASN A 886 -27.89 -40.83 -28.77
C ASN A 886 -28.50 -39.43 -28.55
N SER A 887 -29.06 -39.12 -27.39
CA SER A 887 -29.95 -37.95 -27.18
C SER A 887 -29.28 -36.58 -26.98
N ARG A 888 -27.96 -36.46 -26.76
CA ARG A 888 -27.30 -35.14 -26.57
C ARG A 888 -26.01 -34.96 -27.37
N ARG A 889 -26.03 -34.12 -28.41
CA ARG A 889 -24.84 -33.74 -29.21
C ARG A 889 -23.73 -33.07 -28.37
N ARG A 890 -24.08 -32.22 -27.39
CA ARG A 890 -23.10 -31.51 -26.52
C ARG A 890 -22.28 -32.42 -25.57
N ARG A 891 -22.69 -33.67 -25.31
CA ARG A 891 -21.90 -34.63 -24.53
C ARG A 891 -20.94 -35.46 -25.40
N ARG A 892 -20.98 -35.31 -26.73
CA ARG A 892 -20.03 -35.96 -27.63
C ARG A 892 -18.69 -35.22 -27.69
N GLU A 893 -18.65 -33.95 -27.30
CA GLU A 893 -17.39 -33.19 -27.24
C GLU A 893 -16.89 -33.13 -25.79
N VAL A 894 -15.85 -33.90 -25.49
CA VAL A 894 -15.04 -33.73 -24.29
C VAL A 894 -13.89 -32.79 -24.65
N GLY A 895 -14.15 -31.48 -24.72
CA GLY A 895 -13.14 -30.40 -24.73
C GLY A 895 -12.02 -30.42 -25.80
N ALA A 896 -11.92 -31.47 -26.61
CA ALA A 896 -10.98 -31.69 -27.70
C ALA A 896 -11.74 -32.45 -28.80
N HIS A 897 -11.71 -31.95 -30.04
CA HIS A 897 -12.59 -32.31 -31.17
C HIS A 897 -12.69 -33.80 -31.51
N LEU A 898 -13.59 -34.54 -30.86
CA LEU A 898 -13.81 -35.97 -31.10
C LEU A 898 -15.29 -36.30 -31.25
N LEU A 899 -15.63 -37.06 -32.29
CA LEU A 899 -17.00 -37.33 -32.71
C LEU A 899 -17.37 -38.81 -32.51
N PHE A 900 -18.34 -39.08 -31.64
CA PHE A 900 -18.91 -40.42 -31.43
C PHE A 900 -19.97 -40.76 -32.51
N GLN A 901 -19.88 -41.97 -33.09
CA GLN A 901 -20.91 -42.52 -33.99
C GLN A 901 -22.23 -42.84 -33.25
N ARG A 902 -23.34 -42.96 -34.01
CA ARG A 902 -24.66 -43.26 -33.45
C ARG A 902 -24.76 -44.74 -33.10
N LEU A 903 -25.28 -45.06 -31.92
CA LEU A 903 -25.47 -46.43 -31.45
C LEU A 903 -26.82 -46.98 -31.95
N HIS A 904 -26.85 -48.17 -32.59
CA HIS A 904 -28.08 -48.81 -33.06
C HIS A 904 -28.44 -50.03 -32.19
N GLN A 905 -29.73 -50.35 -32.11
CA GLN A 905 -30.25 -51.42 -31.25
C GLN A 905 -29.70 -52.80 -31.65
N ASP A 906 -29.43 -53.01 -32.94
CA ASP A 906 -28.83 -54.25 -33.47
C ASP A 906 -27.36 -54.43 -33.05
N ASN A 907 -26.75 -53.40 -32.47
CA ASN A 907 -25.42 -53.49 -31.85
C ASN A 907 -25.48 -54.02 -30.41
N ILE A 908 -26.66 -54.45 -29.93
CA ILE A 908 -26.92 -54.93 -28.56
C ILE A 908 -27.46 -56.36 -28.61
N THR A 909 -26.85 -57.32 -27.90
CA THR A 909 -27.24 -58.75 -27.92
C THR A 909 -27.45 -59.33 -26.51
N ASP A 910 -28.61 -59.95 -26.27
CA ASP A 910 -29.05 -60.54 -24.98
C ASP A 910 -28.86 -62.09 -24.99
N LEU A 911 -28.61 -62.73 -23.83
CA LEU A 911 -28.17 -64.14 -23.76
C LEU A 911 -29.06 -65.13 -22.95
N VAL A 912 -29.88 -64.73 -21.96
CA VAL A 912 -30.66 -65.57 -21.00
C VAL A 912 -31.67 -64.75 -20.13
N LYS A 913 -32.98 -65.04 -20.21
CA LYS A 913 -34.02 -64.44 -19.32
C LYS A 913 -34.49 -65.45 -18.26
N LEU A 914 -34.58 -65.06 -16.99
CA LEU A 914 -35.07 -65.91 -15.88
C LEU A 914 -36.41 -65.42 -15.33
N THR A 915 -37.29 -66.36 -14.96
CA THR A 915 -38.61 -66.09 -14.35
C THR A 915 -38.53 -65.98 -12.81
N VAL A 916 -39.52 -65.32 -12.19
CA VAL A 916 -39.60 -65.17 -10.71
C VAL A 916 -39.65 -66.53 -9.97
N ALA A 917 -40.23 -67.56 -10.60
CA ALA A 917 -40.26 -68.91 -10.04
C ALA A 917 -38.87 -69.56 -10.00
N GLU A 918 -38.05 -69.33 -11.02
CA GLU A 918 -36.68 -69.85 -11.12
C GLU A 918 -35.73 -69.09 -10.18
N LEU A 919 -35.98 -67.80 -9.96
CA LEU A 919 -35.21 -66.99 -9.01
C LEU A 919 -35.30 -67.50 -7.57
N ARG A 920 -36.41 -68.14 -7.17
CA ARG A 920 -36.62 -68.63 -5.80
C ARG A 920 -35.53 -69.60 -5.32
N TYR A 921 -34.90 -70.34 -6.24
CA TYR A 921 -33.84 -71.31 -5.92
C TYR A 921 -32.49 -70.67 -5.56
N TYR A 922 -32.31 -69.38 -5.85
CA TYR A 922 -31.04 -68.67 -5.65
C TYR A 922 -30.98 -67.84 -4.36
N PHE A 923 -32.08 -67.77 -3.60
CA PHE A 923 -32.19 -66.93 -2.39
C PHE A 923 -32.47 -67.77 -1.12
N PRO A 924 -31.43 -68.21 -0.38
CA PRO A 924 -31.62 -68.95 0.86
C PRO A 924 -31.99 -68.05 2.05
N CYS A 925 -32.92 -68.50 2.90
CA CYS A 925 -33.30 -67.81 4.16
C CYS A 925 -32.56 -68.29 5.41
N GLY A 926 -31.44 -68.99 5.25
CA GLY A 926 -30.62 -69.41 6.38
C GLY A 926 -29.86 -68.23 6.97
N LEU A 927 -30.17 -67.84 8.20
CA LEU A 927 -29.37 -66.90 8.99
C LEU A 927 -28.36 -67.69 9.82
N TYR A 928 -27.12 -67.20 10.00
CA TYR A 928 -26.02 -67.87 10.70
C TYR A 928 -26.43 -68.57 12.01
N GLY A 929 -26.76 -69.86 11.94
CA GLY A 929 -27.15 -70.66 13.09
C GLY A 929 -28.60 -70.49 13.60
N TYR A 930 -29.47 -69.70 12.97
CA TYR A 930 -30.89 -69.56 13.36
C TYR A 930 -31.83 -70.20 12.33
N LYS A 931 -32.39 -71.36 12.69
CA LYS A 931 -33.21 -72.19 11.79
C LYS A 931 -34.69 -71.80 11.81
N GLY A 932 -35.33 -71.81 10.64
CA GLY A 932 -36.80 -71.76 10.53
C GLY A 932 -37.40 -70.52 9.84
N TYR A 933 -36.57 -69.59 9.37
CA TYR A 933 -37.03 -68.45 8.55
C TYR A 933 -37.65 -68.92 7.22
N GLN A 934 -38.76 -68.29 6.82
CA GLN A 934 -39.49 -68.65 5.60
C GLN A 934 -39.38 -67.56 4.53
N LEU A 935 -39.07 -67.98 3.29
CA LEU A 935 -38.94 -67.11 2.13
C LEU A 935 -40.33 -66.77 1.56
N HIS A 936 -40.67 -65.49 1.58
CA HIS A 936 -41.92 -64.94 1.05
C HIS A 936 -41.62 -63.94 -0.09
N TYR A 937 -42.43 -63.95 -1.15
CA TYR A 937 -42.31 -62.98 -2.25
C TYR A 937 -43.44 -61.95 -2.18
N THR A 938 -43.10 -60.68 -2.36
CA THR A 938 -44.03 -59.56 -2.37
C THR A 938 -43.77 -58.69 -3.60
N GLY A 939 -44.80 -58.42 -4.41
CA GLY A 939 -44.66 -57.75 -5.72
C GLY A 939 -44.03 -56.36 -5.69
N THR A 940 -43.97 -55.69 -4.54
CA THR A 940 -43.41 -54.34 -4.34
C THR A 940 -42.02 -54.32 -3.67
N ILE A 941 -41.68 -55.34 -2.86
CA ILE A 941 -40.47 -55.35 -2.01
C ILE A 941 -39.50 -56.49 -2.40
N GLY A 942 -39.98 -57.49 -3.16
CA GLY A 942 -39.21 -58.64 -3.60
C GLY A 942 -39.25 -59.81 -2.61
N PHE A 943 -38.19 -60.60 -2.56
CA PHE A 943 -38.06 -61.76 -1.66
C PHE A 943 -37.66 -61.31 -0.25
N ILE A 944 -38.36 -61.78 0.77
CA ILE A 944 -38.14 -61.45 2.19
C ILE A 944 -38.14 -62.75 3.02
N CYS A 945 -37.19 -62.87 3.93
CA CYS A 945 -37.15 -63.94 4.92
C CYS A 945 -37.86 -63.49 6.20
N ILE A 946 -38.99 -64.12 6.51
CA ILE A 946 -39.85 -63.77 7.64
C ILE A 946 -39.59 -64.72 8.81
N SER A 947 -39.48 -64.16 10.01
CA SER A 947 -39.32 -64.94 11.25
C SER A 947 -40.63 -65.63 11.65
N PRO A 948 -40.62 -66.93 12.04
CA PRO A 948 -41.77 -67.63 12.59
C PRO A 948 -42.43 -66.92 13.79
N CYS A 949 -41.67 -66.19 14.61
CA CYS A 949 -42.23 -65.45 15.73
C CYS A 949 -43.21 -64.34 15.30
N LYS A 950 -43.09 -63.82 14.06
CA LYS A 950 -44.03 -62.84 13.50
C LYS A 950 -45.24 -63.48 12.80
N THR A 951 -45.23 -64.80 12.58
CA THR A 951 -46.32 -65.52 11.92
C THR A 951 -47.25 -66.25 12.91
N GLY A 952 -47.27 -65.81 14.17
CA GLY A 952 -48.16 -66.37 15.20
C GLY A 952 -47.68 -67.69 15.78
N TYR A 953 -46.36 -67.89 15.93
CA TYR A 953 -45.80 -69.14 16.44
C TYR A 953 -46.28 -69.49 17.87
N CYS A 954 -46.38 -68.51 18.78
CA CYS A 954 -46.91 -68.72 20.14
C CYS A 954 -48.40 -68.41 20.22
N GLN A 955 -49.17 -69.29 20.86
CA GLN A 955 -50.60 -69.13 21.04
C GLN A 955 -50.93 -68.45 22.38
N HIS A 956 -52.18 -67.98 22.52
CA HIS A 956 -52.73 -67.43 23.76
C HIS A 956 -51.91 -66.29 24.40
N GLY A 957 -51.26 -65.46 23.57
CA GLY A 957 -50.49 -64.30 24.04
C GLY A 957 -49.11 -64.63 24.60
N GLY A 958 -48.60 -65.85 24.39
CA GLY A 958 -47.23 -66.22 24.77
C GLY A 958 -46.17 -65.38 24.05
N GLN A 959 -45.10 -65.02 24.75
CA GLN A 959 -44.00 -64.22 24.18
C GLN A 959 -43.07 -65.12 23.38
N CYS A 960 -42.90 -64.83 22.08
CA CYS A 960 -42.03 -65.59 21.19
C CYS A 960 -40.61 -65.02 21.17
N GLN A 961 -39.60 -65.88 21.30
CA GLN A 961 -38.19 -65.58 21.06
C GLN A 961 -37.63 -66.55 20.02
N HIS A 962 -36.84 -66.06 19.06
CA HIS A 962 -36.23 -66.91 18.04
C HIS A 962 -34.79 -67.22 18.42
N LEU A 963 -34.55 -68.43 18.94
CA LEU A 963 -33.23 -68.92 19.34
C LEU A 963 -32.54 -69.69 18.19
N PRO A 964 -31.23 -69.96 18.24
CA PRO A 964 -30.50 -70.67 17.18
C PRO A 964 -31.17 -72.00 16.74
N GLU A 965 -31.71 -72.74 17.70
CA GLU A 965 -32.38 -74.03 17.43
C GLU A 965 -33.82 -73.90 16.89
N GLY A 966 -34.39 -72.69 16.92
CA GLY A 966 -35.73 -72.39 16.43
C GLY A 966 -36.54 -71.45 17.35
N PRO A 967 -37.75 -71.06 16.95
CA PRO A 967 -38.65 -70.23 17.78
C PRO A 967 -39.10 -70.96 19.05
N THR A 968 -39.08 -70.26 20.17
CA THR A 968 -39.44 -70.73 21.51
C THR A 968 -40.45 -69.80 22.15
N CYS A 969 -41.38 -70.35 22.93
CA CYS A 969 -42.47 -69.58 23.55
C CYS A 969 -42.30 -69.53 25.07
N SER A 970 -42.41 -68.34 25.63
CA SER A 970 -42.56 -68.13 27.07
C SER A 970 -44.04 -67.89 27.40
N CYS A 971 -44.62 -68.81 28.15
CA CYS A 971 -46.04 -68.78 28.50
C CYS A 971 -46.22 -68.08 29.85
N PHE A 972 -46.91 -66.96 29.86
CA PHE A 972 -47.22 -66.23 31.09
C PHE A 972 -48.68 -66.48 31.50
N PRO A 973 -48.96 -66.71 32.79
CA PRO A 973 -50.32 -66.75 33.28
C PRO A 973 -51.01 -65.41 33.06
N PHE A 974 -52.27 -65.45 32.63
CA PHE A 974 -53.10 -64.26 32.49
C PHE A 974 -54.49 -64.53 33.07
N SER A 975 -54.96 -63.62 33.94
CA SER A 975 -56.22 -63.78 34.67
C SER A 975 -56.25 -65.11 35.47
N ILE A 976 -57.30 -65.91 35.31
CA ILE A 976 -57.46 -67.22 35.95
C ILE A 976 -56.79 -68.37 35.18
N PHE A 977 -56.20 -68.10 33.99
CA PHE A 977 -55.63 -69.11 33.11
C PHE A 977 -54.11 -69.11 33.14
N SER A 978 -53.53 -70.31 33.20
CA SER A 978 -52.10 -70.58 33.10
C SER A 978 -51.85 -71.39 31.82
N PRO A 979 -51.44 -70.74 30.73
CA PRO A 979 -51.07 -71.44 29.50
C PRO A 979 -49.76 -72.21 29.69
N ALA A 980 -49.68 -73.42 29.12
CA ALA A 980 -48.55 -74.35 29.21
C ALA A 980 -48.38 -75.12 27.88
N GLY A 981 -47.24 -75.75 27.66
CA GLY A 981 -46.88 -76.40 26.39
C GLY A 981 -45.84 -75.63 25.59
N ALA A 982 -45.25 -76.27 24.57
CA ALA A 982 -44.09 -75.74 23.86
C ALA A 982 -44.40 -74.46 23.04
N ARG A 983 -45.67 -74.26 22.69
CA ARG A 983 -46.21 -73.09 21.97
C ARG A 983 -47.30 -72.37 22.76
N CYS A 984 -47.39 -72.62 24.07
CA CYS A 984 -48.46 -72.11 24.95
C CYS A 984 -49.86 -72.56 24.54
N GLU A 985 -49.97 -73.76 23.96
CA GLU A 985 -51.19 -74.29 23.37
C GLU A 985 -52.20 -74.87 24.39
N ARG A 986 -51.77 -75.21 25.62
CA ARG A 986 -52.64 -75.81 26.65
C ARG A 986 -53.04 -74.76 27.68
N LEU A 987 -54.33 -74.54 27.93
CA LEU A 987 -54.81 -73.68 29.03
C LEU A 987 -55.22 -74.51 30.25
N ALA A 988 -54.72 -74.16 31.43
CA ALA A 988 -55.19 -74.68 32.72
C ALA A 988 -55.73 -73.53 33.61
N ILE A 989 -56.69 -73.82 34.50
CA ILE A 989 -57.20 -72.84 35.47
C ILE A 989 -56.31 -72.86 36.73
N SER A 990 -56.01 -71.69 37.30
CA SER A 990 -55.19 -71.59 38.52
C SER A 990 -55.90 -72.23 39.72
N LEU A 991 -55.13 -72.93 40.57
CA LEU A 991 -55.67 -73.62 41.76
C LEU A 991 -56.43 -72.65 42.69
N ALA A 992 -55.98 -71.39 42.77
CA ALA A 992 -56.63 -70.34 43.53
C ALA A 992 -58.00 -69.94 42.95
N ALA A 993 -58.13 -69.85 41.63
CA ALA A 993 -59.40 -69.55 40.96
C ALA A 993 -60.40 -70.72 41.09
N PHE A 994 -59.92 -71.96 40.99
CA PHE A 994 -60.75 -73.15 41.22
C PHE A 994 -61.30 -73.20 42.65
N LEU A 995 -60.45 -72.98 43.66
CA LEU A 995 -60.86 -72.91 45.06
C LEU A 995 -61.83 -71.74 45.33
N GLY A 996 -61.60 -70.57 44.71
CA GLY A 996 -62.48 -69.41 44.83
C GLY A 996 -63.89 -69.66 44.26
N ILE A 997 -63.99 -70.29 43.08
CA ILE A 997 -65.27 -70.65 42.47
C ILE A 997 -65.99 -71.73 43.29
N LEU A 998 -65.26 -72.73 43.79
CA LEU A 998 -65.82 -73.80 44.61
C LEU A 998 -66.37 -73.28 45.95
N LEU A 999 -65.61 -72.43 46.65
CA LEU A 999 -66.04 -71.82 47.90
C LEU A 999 -67.21 -70.84 47.70
N GLY A 1000 -67.20 -70.08 46.60
CA GLY A 1000 -68.31 -69.20 46.22
C GLY A 1000 -69.60 -69.96 45.92
N ALA A 1001 -69.52 -71.07 45.19
CA ALA A 1001 -70.66 -71.94 44.91
C ALA A 1001 -71.21 -72.61 46.19
N LEU A 1002 -70.33 -73.06 47.09
CA LEU A 1002 -70.72 -73.62 48.39
C LEU A 1002 -71.39 -72.57 49.29
N ALA A 1003 -70.88 -71.34 49.33
CA ALA A 1003 -71.50 -70.24 50.07
C ALA A 1003 -72.89 -69.87 49.51
N LEU A 1004 -73.04 -69.85 48.18
CA LEU A 1004 -74.33 -69.63 47.51
C LEU A 1004 -75.32 -70.76 47.81
N LEU A 1005 -74.86 -72.01 47.82
CA LEU A 1005 -75.69 -73.17 48.16
C LEU A 1005 -76.14 -73.13 49.64
N CYS A 1006 -75.25 -72.74 50.55
CA CYS A 1006 -75.59 -72.51 51.96
C CYS A 1006 -76.60 -71.36 52.12
N LEU A 1007 -76.44 -70.27 51.37
CA LEU A 1007 -77.40 -69.17 51.33
C LEU A 1007 -78.77 -69.63 50.81
N LEU A 1008 -78.82 -70.37 49.71
CA LEU A 1008 -80.05 -70.92 49.14
C LEU A 1008 -80.73 -71.93 50.08
N LEU A 1009 -79.96 -72.76 50.78
CA LEU A 1009 -80.50 -73.67 51.80
C LEU A 1009 -81.02 -72.90 53.01
N SER A 1010 -80.32 -71.85 53.45
CA SER A 1010 -80.77 -71.00 54.56
C SER A 1010 -82.03 -70.22 54.21
N THR A 1011 -82.16 -69.69 52.98
CA THR A 1011 -83.37 -69.00 52.51
C THR A 1011 -84.53 -69.97 52.28
N ALA A 1012 -84.28 -71.18 51.76
CA ALA A 1012 -85.29 -72.23 51.68
C ALA A 1012 -85.76 -72.68 53.07
N CYS A 1013 -84.86 -72.76 54.05
CA CYS A 1013 -85.20 -73.08 55.43
C CYS A 1013 -85.97 -71.94 56.11
N LEU A 1014 -85.61 -70.68 55.83
CA LEU A 1014 -86.35 -69.49 56.29
C LEU A 1014 -87.74 -69.43 55.64
N ALA A 1015 -87.86 -69.72 54.35
CA ALA A 1015 -89.12 -69.80 53.63
C ALA A 1015 -90.00 -70.94 54.19
N LEU A 1016 -89.43 -72.12 54.48
CA LEU A 1016 -90.14 -73.22 55.14
C LEU A 1016 -90.59 -72.85 56.57
N CYS A 1017 -89.76 -72.14 57.34
CA CYS A 1017 -90.13 -71.63 58.66
C CYS A 1017 -91.23 -70.56 58.59
N LEU A 1018 -91.17 -69.64 57.62
CA LEU A 1018 -92.20 -68.62 57.38
C LEU A 1018 -93.50 -69.24 56.86
N CYS A 1019 -93.45 -70.23 55.97
CA CYS A 1019 -94.63 -71.00 55.54
C CYS A 1019 -95.24 -71.83 56.67
N ARG A 1020 -94.44 -72.38 57.60
CA ARG A 1020 -94.94 -73.04 58.82
C ARG A 1020 -95.56 -72.05 59.81
N ARG A 1021 -95.05 -70.82 59.91
CA ARG A 1021 -95.66 -69.73 60.70
C ARG A 1021 -96.98 -69.25 60.09
N HIS A 1022 -97.03 -69.09 58.77
CA HIS A 1022 -98.24 -68.68 58.03
C HIS A 1022 -99.35 -69.75 58.07
N ARG A 1023 -99.00 -71.05 58.06
CA ARG A 1023 -99.98 -72.14 58.28
C ARG A 1023 -100.51 -72.22 59.71
N ARG A 1024 -99.80 -71.67 60.71
CA ARG A 1024 -100.30 -71.59 62.11
C ARG A 1024 -101.18 -70.35 62.36
N GLN A 1025 -101.15 -69.33 61.51
CA GLN A 1025 -102.02 -68.15 61.61
C GLN A 1025 -103.35 -68.26 60.84
N HIS A 1026 -103.52 -69.27 59.99
CA HIS A 1026 -104.79 -69.57 59.29
C HIS A 1026 -105.55 -70.81 59.81
N ARG A 1027 -105.19 -71.27 61.02
CA ARG A 1027 -106.02 -72.16 61.87
C ARG A 1027 -106.22 -71.47 63.22
N GLY A 1028 -107.00 -70.40 63.15
CA GLY A 1028 -107.80 -69.79 64.20
C GLY A 1028 -109.12 -69.44 63.55
#